data_AF-A0A933I333-F1
#
_entry.id   AF-A0A933I333-F1
#
_cell.length_a   1.000
_cell.length_b   1.000
_cell.length_c   1.000
_cell.angle_alpha   90.00
_cell.angle_beta   90.00
_cell.angle_gamma   90.00
#
_symmetry.space_group_name_H-M   'P 1'
#
loop_
_entity.id
_entity.type
_entity.pdbx_description
1 polymer ?
#
loop_
_entity_poly.entity_id
_entity_poly.type
_entity_poly.pdbx_seq_one_letter_code
_entity_poly.pdbx_strand_id
1 'polypeptide(L)'
;MDKRKDLGYIGLFVVIVIFVFWDVVILKSAFLKGDYAQQFFPWYKIYSDSIKSFHLPLWTNYVQCGFPLFAEGQIGSLYPFNLLFFFFLPFKAAYNYSFLFHFVLAGVFTYLFSRKLKAAPSGAFLAAILFCFGSVYAGCFVNTSSLKSLAYFPLVLLLFETYLEKRKIGFLFLIGVIVGLQFLCGAMQMTVYALFFYTVYFMYRSIIEKRRLIVCFKEIALISAISFMISLPQLYFTSELASYSNRQVANLGFSLWNSFNPLSMIGVFLPYLGGVFTKGNLIYVGVIGFFFVFLGGWVFKKEKTTRALILMFVFALFLSLGKFNPVYVLLIKIFKFYYFRAPSRFVYFVVFSLSILSGLGFSYFSRARQAIPKIIYKIFFVLVALSLGLVLTVKAVFYFWGKEMLFFLKGYVSKHVFGQVYHRYDLETYLNKTESFYNEMLARFSFSNPVVIFSIVILVLSAALIYFLNSKRTKLVRSLCFLLIFIELFFFSYISSAIRGNLANFKDISPKEVSVISLLRDDKEISRILPFGEFSSLPSWAMPSLNAYYKIESVGFYSPLLNRDYYLVAQDLGIVDDSLGIVPVKKEKLFEKIDLVRDLNVKYIISDMGLENSNLEFLTKENGSFLYRLTGYKKRFEFIPSCGGSKAEIEVKMYVPGELSLMVRSESSGIFIFREKYYPGWQATIDGKVVEIKRFNDIFQSIKVPAGEQKIDFRFQPVNLNLFMLVSGLVFIFCLWFGLRRCK
;
A
#
# COMPACT_ATOMS: atom_id res chain seq x y z
N MET A 1 -33.86 -14.93 6.70
CA MET A 1 -33.32 -13.89 5.79
C MET A 1 -34.27 -13.77 4.61
N ASP A 2 -34.63 -12.55 4.23
CA ASP A 2 -35.43 -12.31 3.03
C ASP A 2 -34.45 -12.22 1.85
N LYS A 3 -34.26 -13.35 1.16
CA LYS A 3 -33.25 -13.47 0.10
C LYS A 3 -33.44 -12.44 -1.03
N ARG A 4 -34.69 -12.12 -1.38
CA ARG A 4 -34.97 -11.14 -2.46
C ARG A 4 -34.56 -9.73 -2.04
N LYS A 5 -34.90 -9.30 -0.83
CA LYS A 5 -34.45 -8.00 -0.32
C LYS A 5 -32.94 -7.92 -0.17
N ASP A 6 -32.32 -8.99 0.31
CA ASP A 6 -30.86 -9.03 0.49
C ASP A 6 -30.14 -8.89 -0.87
N LEU A 7 -30.60 -9.59 -1.90
CA LEU A 7 -30.08 -9.42 -3.27
C LEU A 7 -30.31 -8.01 -3.82
N GLY A 8 -31.47 -7.39 -3.55
CA GLY A 8 -31.76 -6.02 -3.98
C GLY A 8 -30.78 -4.99 -3.41
N TYR A 9 -30.44 -5.08 -2.12
CA TYR A 9 -29.46 -4.19 -1.49
C TYR A 9 -28.02 -4.44 -1.98
N ILE A 10 -27.65 -5.70 -2.22
CA ILE A 10 -26.35 -6.03 -2.80
C ILE A 10 -26.24 -5.48 -4.23
N GLY A 11 -27.29 -5.64 -5.04
CA GLY A 11 -27.36 -5.05 -6.38
C GLY A 11 -27.26 -3.53 -6.36
N LEU A 12 -28.00 -2.87 -5.46
CA LEU A 12 -27.91 -1.42 -5.26
C LEU A 12 -26.51 -0.96 -4.87
N PHE A 13 -25.82 -1.72 -3.99
CA PHE A 13 -24.45 -1.42 -3.62
C PHE A 13 -23.52 -1.46 -4.84
N VAL A 14 -23.63 -2.50 -5.68
CA VAL A 14 -22.84 -2.62 -6.91
C VAL A 14 -23.13 -1.46 -7.88
N VAL A 15 -24.40 -1.06 -8.04
CA VAL A 15 -24.76 0.11 -8.86
C VAL A 15 -24.13 1.40 -8.33
N ILE A 16 -24.11 1.60 -7.01
CA ILE A 16 -23.43 2.75 -6.39
C ILE A 16 -21.93 2.70 -6.66
N VAL A 17 -21.29 1.53 -6.54
CA VAL A 17 -19.86 1.40 -6.87
C VAL A 17 -19.60 1.77 -8.32
N ILE A 18 -20.41 1.28 -9.27
CA ILE A 18 -20.28 1.62 -10.69
C ILE A 18 -20.48 3.12 -10.91
N PHE A 19 -21.48 3.74 -10.27
CA PHE A 19 -21.71 5.18 -10.36
C PHE A 19 -20.54 5.99 -9.80
N VAL A 20 -20.06 5.66 -8.60
CA VAL A 20 -18.95 6.36 -7.94
C VAL A 20 -17.63 6.13 -8.66
N PHE A 21 -17.46 5.04 -9.40
CA PHE A 21 -16.22 4.73 -10.13
C PHE A 21 -16.42 4.61 -11.64
N TRP A 22 -17.38 5.35 -12.20
CA TRP A 22 -17.77 5.22 -13.61
C TRP A 22 -16.58 5.40 -14.56
N ASP A 23 -15.68 6.34 -14.26
CA ASP A 23 -14.47 6.66 -15.02
C ASP A 23 -13.41 5.56 -14.94
N VAL A 24 -13.38 4.81 -13.84
CA VAL A 24 -12.55 3.60 -13.69
C VAL A 24 -13.16 2.43 -14.46
N VAL A 25 -14.49 2.29 -14.45
CA VAL A 25 -15.23 1.24 -15.18
C VAL A 25 -15.01 1.36 -16.69
N ILE A 26 -15.10 2.58 -17.24
CA ILE A 26 -14.87 2.84 -18.67
C ILE A 26 -13.38 3.00 -19.04
N LEU A 27 -12.47 2.70 -18.10
CA LEU A 27 -11.01 2.75 -18.31
C LEU A 27 -10.46 4.14 -18.69
N LYS A 28 -11.14 5.22 -18.28
CA LYS A 28 -10.66 6.60 -18.45
C LYS A 28 -9.63 6.97 -17.39
N SER A 29 -9.85 6.53 -16.16
CA SER A 29 -8.98 6.78 -15.01
C SER A 29 -8.59 5.49 -14.29
N ALA A 30 -7.57 5.59 -13.45
CA ALA A 30 -7.12 4.53 -12.56
C ALA A 30 -6.46 5.16 -11.31
N PHE A 31 -6.20 4.32 -10.31
CA PHE A 31 -5.40 4.72 -9.16
C PHE A 31 -3.94 4.88 -9.61
N LEU A 32 -3.51 6.14 -9.73
CA LEU A 32 -2.28 6.55 -10.44
C LEU A 32 -1.58 7.72 -9.72
N LYS A 33 -1.74 7.82 -8.39
CA LYS A 33 -1.02 8.79 -7.55
C LYS A 33 -0.32 8.09 -6.40
N GLY A 34 0.77 8.69 -5.89
CA GLY A 34 1.59 8.11 -4.81
C GLY A 34 2.11 6.71 -5.18
N ASP A 35 2.12 5.81 -4.19
CA ASP A 35 2.57 4.41 -4.36
C ASP A 35 1.89 3.70 -5.53
N TYR A 36 0.63 4.03 -5.83
CA TYR A 36 -0.08 3.40 -6.95
C TYR A 36 0.63 3.62 -8.28
N ALA A 37 1.14 4.83 -8.57
CA ALA A 37 1.88 5.12 -9.79
C ALA A 37 3.36 4.73 -9.70
N GLN A 38 4.00 5.01 -8.56
CA GLN A 38 5.45 4.81 -8.39
C GLN A 38 5.85 3.36 -8.18
N GLN A 39 4.91 2.47 -7.86
CA GLN A 39 5.24 1.08 -7.54
C GLN A 39 4.26 0.11 -8.18
N PHE A 40 2.99 0.19 -7.83
CA PHE A 40 2.04 -0.88 -8.18
C PHE A 40 1.72 -0.91 -9.67
N PHE A 41 1.43 0.22 -10.29
CA PHE A 41 1.07 0.30 -11.70
C PHE A 41 2.15 -0.30 -12.63
N PRO A 42 3.43 0.13 -12.59
CA PRO A 42 4.47 -0.46 -13.43
C PRO A 42 4.75 -1.92 -13.09
N TRP A 43 4.73 -2.30 -11.82
CA TRP A 43 4.99 -3.68 -11.42
C TRP A 43 3.89 -4.65 -11.87
N TYR A 44 2.62 -4.24 -11.79
CA TYR A 44 1.53 -5.03 -12.37
C TYR A 44 1.62 -5.11 -13.90
N LYS A 45 2.22 -4.12 -14.57
CA LYS A 45 2.48 -4.21 -16.01
C LYS A 45 3.50 -5.30 -16.32
N ILE A 46 4.64 -5.30 -15.61
CA ILE A 46 5.66 -6.36 -15.72
C ILE A 46 5.04 -7.72 -15.44
N TYR A 47 4.25 -7.83 -14.37
CA TYR A 47 3.54 -9.06 -14.02
C TYR A 47 2.58 -9.53 -15.12
N SER A 48 1.74 -8.64 -15.66
CA SER A 48 0.81 -8.98 -16.75
C SER A 48 1.54 -9.47 -18.00
N ASP A 49 2.65 -8.82 -18.37
CA ASP A 49 3.44 -9.22 -19.54
C ASP A 49 4.12 -10.58 -19.32
N SER A 50 4.63 -10.82 -18.11
CA SER A 50 5.31 -12.07 -17.75
C SER A 50 4.35 -13.26 -17.80
N ILE A 51 3.20 -13.17 -17.11
CA ILE A 51 2.27 -14.30 -17.01
C ILE A 51 1.57 -14.61 -18.33
N LYS A 52 1.34 -13.61 -19.19
CA LYS A 52 0.83 -13.82 -20.56
C LYS A 52 1.84 -14.55 -21.45
N SER A 53 3.12 -14.45 -21.10
CA SER A 53 4.19 -15.22 -21.73
C SER A 53 4.45 -16.55 -21.01
N PHE A 54 3.56 -16.98 -20.09
CA PHE A 54 3.69 -18.20 -19.28
C PHE A 54 4.89 -18.24 -18.32
N HIS A 55 5.38 -17.07 -17.91
CA HIS A 55 6.49 -16.96 -16.95
C HIS A 55 6.08 -16.14 -15.71
N LEU A 56 6.64 -16.48 -14.55
CA LEU A 56 6.56 -15.63 -13.37
C LEU A 56 7.61 -14.51 -13.46
N PRO A 57 7.35 -13.30 -12.94
CA PRO A 57 8.32 -12.20 -12.94
C PRO A 57 9.38 -12.42 -11.85
N LEU A 58 10.21 -13.46 -11.98
CA LEU A 58 11.22 -13.83 -10.98
C LEU A 58 12.28 -12.75 -10.81
N TRP A 59 12.62 -12.06 -11.90
CA TRP A 59 13.63 -11.01 -11.94
C TRP A 59 13.19 -9.87 -12.87
N THR A 60 13.63 -8.65 -12.58
CA THR A 60 13.48 -7.48 -13.46
C THR A 60 14.77 -6.68 -13.53
N ASN A 61 15.18 -6.30 -14.74
CA ASN A 61 16.34 -5.43 -15.04
C ASN A 61 15.99 -3.93 -14.98
N TYR A 62 14.69 -3.58 -14.93
CA TYR A 62 14.27 -2.19 -15.06
C TYR A 62 14.61 -1.29 -13.88
N VAL A 63 14.93 -1.87 -12.72
CA VAL A 63 15.21 -1.10 -11.51
C VAL A 63 16.35 -1.72 -10.70
N GLN A 64 17.03 -0.89 -9.89
CA GLN A 64 18.06 -1.31 -8.94
C GLN A 64 19.19 -2.16 -9.55
N CYS A 65 19.47 -1.96 -10.84
CA CYS A 65 20.39 -2.79 -11.59
C CYS A 65 20.09 -4.30 -11.52
N GLY A 66 18.81 -4.68 -11.53
CA GLY A 66 18.36 -6.06 -11.33
C GLY A 66 17.67 -6.24 -9.98
N PHE A 67 16.45 -6.77 -9.96
CA PHE A 67 15.63 -6.90 -8.75
C PHE A 67 14.75 -8.16 -8.76
N PRO A 68 14.70 -8.94 -7.66
CA PRO A 68 13.87 -10.15 -7.59
C PRO A 68 12.39 -9.78 -7.33
N LEU A 69 11.69 -9.36 -8.39
CA LEU A 69 10.35 -8.78 -8.30
C LEU A 69 9.31 -9.75 -7.69
N PHE A 70 9.43 -11.05 -7.97
CA PHE A 70 8.58 -12.08 -7.38
C PHE A 70 8.77 -12.19 -5.85
N ALA A 71 10.02 -12.10 -5.38
CA ALA A 71 10.34 -12.20 -3.96
C ALA A 71 9.82 -10.99 -3.16
N GLU A 72 9.74 -9.80 -3.77
CA GLU A 72 9.21 -8.59 -3.13
C GLU A 72 7.80 -8.80 -2.57
N GLY A 73 6.97 -9.53 -3.32
CA GLY A 73 5.69 -10.07 -2.85
C GLY A 73 4.52 -9.09 -2.86
N GLN A 74 4.72 -7.77 -2.90
CA GLN A 74 3.60 -6.82 -2.88
C GLN A 74 2.73 -6.87 -4.14
N ILE A 75 3.20 -7.43 -5.25
CA ILE A 75 2.39 -7.69 -6.45
C ILE A 75 1.32 -8.76 -6.20
N GLY A 76 1.59 -9.71 -5.29
CA GLY A 76 0.75 -10.88 -5.08
C GLY A 76 0.71 -11.78 -6.32
N SER A 77 1.88 -12.18 -6.81
CA SER A 77 2.04 -12.94 -8.07
C SER A 77 1.34 -14.30 -8.06
N LEU A 78 1.21 -14.91 -6.88
CA LEU A 78 0.56 -16.21 -6.70
C LEU A 78 -0.91 -16.11 -6.27
N TYR A 79 -1.44 -14.89 -6.17
CA TYR A 79 -2.83 -14.70 -5.80
C TYR A 79 -3.75 -15.11 -6.97
N PRO A 80 -4.66 -16.08 -6.80
CA PRO A 80 -5.45 -16.63 -7.90
C PRO A 80 -6.23 -15.58 -8.70
N PHE A 81 -6.85 -14.59 -8.04
CA PHE A 81 -7.57 -13.55 -8.77
C PHE A 81 -6.64 -12.62 -9.55
N ASN A 82 -5.41 -12.37 -9.08
CA ASN A 82 -4.42 -11.64 -9.89
C ASN A 82 -4.04 -12.47 -11.13
N LEU A 83 -3.80 -13.77 -10.99
CA LEU A 83 -3.52 -14.65 -12.13
C LEU A 83 -4.67 -14.55 -13.15
N LEU A 84 -5.93 -14.70 -12.72
CA LEU A 84 -7.09 -14.60 -13.61
C LEU A 84 -7.21 -13.23 -14.30
N PHE A 85 -7.19 -12.14 -13.54
CA PHE A 85 -7.39 -10.80 -14.12
C PHE A 85 -6.26 -10.43 -15.08
N PHE A 86 -5.00 -10.59 -14.69
CA PHE A 86 -3.87 -10.10 -15.47
C PHE A 86 -3.46 -11.04 -16.61
N PHE A 87 -3.86 -12.31 -16.57
CA PHE A 87 -3.68 -13.26 -17.67
C PHE A 87 -4.72 -13.02 -18.77
N PHE A 88 -6.01 -13.00 -18.42
CA PHE A 88 -7.10 -12.98 -19.41
C PHE A 88 -7.48 -11.58 -19.91
N LEU A 89 -7.28 -10.51 -19.14
CA LEU A 89 -7.70 -9.17 -19.54
C LEU A 89 -6.54 -8.31 -20.07
N PRO A 90 -6.83 -7.30 -20.92
CA PRO A 90 -5.89 -6.22 -21.20
C PRO A 90 -5.44 -5.55 -19.91
N PHE A 91 -4.18 -5.10 -19.83
CA PHE A 91 -3.57 -4.64 -18.58
C PHE A 91 -4.39 -3.55 -17.84
N LYS A 92 -4.87 -2.53 -18.56
CA LYS A 92 -5.67 -1.45 -17.95
C LYS A 92 -6.98 -1.98 -17.34
N ALA A 93 -7.66 -2.89 -18.04
CA ALA A 93 -8.86 -3.54 -17.55
C ALA A 93 -8.55 -4.45 -16.35
N ALA A 94 -7.49 -5.25 -16.42
CA ALA A 94 -7.04 -6.09 -15.32
C ALA A 94 -6.77 -5.27 -14.03
N TYR A 95 -6.03 -4.16 -14.15
CA TYR A 95 -5.70 -3.29 -13.02
C TYR A 95 -6.95 -2.67 -12.38
N ASN A 96 -7.84 -2.07 -13.19
CA ASN A 96 -9.05 -1.42 -12.71
C ASN A 96 -10.08 -2.42 -12.17
N TYR A 97 -10.36 -3.50 -12.89
CA TYR A 97 -11.39 -4.46 -12.51
C TYR A 97 -10.96 -5.35 -11.35
N SER A 98 -9.65 -5.63 -11.20
CA SER A 98 -9.12 -6.24 -9.99
C SER A 98 -9.42 -5.35 -8.77
N PHE A 99 -9.17 -4.04 -8.84
CA PHE A 99 -9.51 -3.12 -7.75
C PHE A 99 -11.03 -3.14 -7.45
N LEU A 100 -11.87 -2.91 -8.46
CA LEU A 100 -13.33 -2.83 -8.29
C LEU A 100 -13.92 -4.13 -7.74
N PHE A 101 -13.42 -5.29 -8.19
CA PHE A 101 -13.83 -6.58 -7.69
C PHE A 101 -13.62 -6.71 -6.18
N HIS A 102 -12.43 -6.38 -5.68
CA HIS A 102 -12.14 -6.48 -4.24
C HIS A 102 -12.86 -5.40 -3.43
N PHE A 103 -13.07 -4.22 -4.01
CA PHE A 103 -13.90 -3.18 -3.42
C PHE A 103 -15.34 -3.66 -3.20
N VAL A 104 -15.92 -4.31 -4.22
CA VAL A 104 -17.26 -4.92 -4.13
C VAL A 104 -17.29 -6.04 -3.09
N LEU A 105 -16.29 -6.93 -3.10
CA LEU A 105 -16.20 -8.02 -2.11
C LEU A 105 -16.15 -7.48 -0.67
N ALA A 106 -15.37 -6.44 -0.41
CA ALA A 106 -15.26 -5.82 0.92
C ALA A 106 -16.64 -5.35 1.43
N GLY A 107 -17.44 -4.70 0.56
CA GLY A 107 -18.79 -4.27 0.89
C GLY A 107 -19.78 -5.41 1.04
N VAL A 108 -19.75 -6.39 0.13
CA VAL A 108 -20.63 -7.58 0.18
C VAL A 108 -20.35 -8.42 1.43
N PHE A 109 -19.09 -8.66 1.78
CA PHE A 109 -18.77 -9.42 2.99
C PHE A 109 -19.13 -8.64 4.26
N THR A 110 -18.94 -7.32 4.27
CA THR A 110 -19.41 -6.46 5.38
C THR A 110 -20.93 -6.51 5.54
N TYR A 111 -21.66 -6.48 4.43
CA TYR A 111 -23.11 -6.66 4.39
C TYR A 111 -23.51 -8.02 4.98
N LEU A 112 -22.94 -9.11 4.46
CA LEU A 112 -23.27 -10.47 4.89
C LEU A 112 -22.91 -10.72 6.36
N PHE A 113 -21.77 -10.21 6.83
CA PHE A 113 -21.40 -10.24 8.24
C PHE A 113 -22.40 -9.46 9.10
N SER A 114 -22.81 -8.26 8.70
CA SER A 114 -23.85 -7.50 9.40
C SER A 114 -25.18 -8.26 9.47
N ARG A 115 -25.58 -8.94 8.37
CA ARG A 115 -26.78 -9.80 8.33
C ARG A 115 -26.66 -10.99 9.28
N LYS A 116 -25.48 -11.59 9.40
CA LYS A 116 -25.19 -12.64 10.38
C LYS A 116 -25.40 -12.16 11.81
N LEU A 117 -25.08 -10.91 12.10
CA LEU A 117 -25.36 -10.24 13.38
C LEU A 117 -26.83 -9.80 13.54
N LYS A 118 -27.73 -10.34 12.72
CA LYS A 118 -29.17 -10.06 12.72
C LYS A 118 -29.53 -8.60 12.40
N ALA A 119 -28.63 -7.80 11.82
CA ALA A 119 -28.96 -6.46 11.30
C ALA A 119 -30.13 -6.52 10.30
N ALA A 120 -30.91 -5.45 10.11
CA ALA A 120 -31.88 -5.31 9.02
C ALA A 120 -31.16 -5.20 7.67
N PRO A 121 -31.81 -5.55 6.53
CA PRO A 121 -31.19 -5.39 5.21
C PRO A 121 -30.69 -3.96 4.98
N SER A 122 -31.47 -2.95 5.38
CA SER A 122 -31.10 -1.54 5.29
C SER A 122 -29.94 -1.16 6.20
N GLY A 123 -29.87 -1.70 7.42
CA GLY A 123 -28.75 -1.44 8.33
C GLY A 123 -27.46 -2.15 7.92
N ALA A 124 -27.55 -3.37 7.38
CA ALA A 124 -26.40 -4.06 6.79
C ALA A 124 -25.89 -3.33 5.53
N PHE A 125 -26.80 -2.79 4.73
CA PHE A 125 -26.46 -1.93 3.59
C PHE A 125 -25.76 -0.65 4.05
N LEU A 126 -26.27 0.01 5.09
CA LEU A 126 -25.60 1.18 5.68
C LEU A 126 -24.17 0.82 6.14
N ALA A 127 -24.00 -0.29 6.87
CA ALA A 127 -22.66 -0.72 7.32
C ALA A 127 -21.69 -0.90 6.14
N ALA A 128 -22.14 -1.52 5.04
CA ALA A 128 -21.33 -1.69 3.83
C ALA A 128 -20.95 -0.35 3.19
N ILE A 129 -21.90 0.60 3.09
CA ILE A 129 -21.65 1.95 2.55
C ILE A 129 -20.66 2.71 3.42
N LEU A 130 -20.88 2.77 4.73
CA LEU A 130 -20.00 3.48 5.66
C LEU A 130 -18.59 2.89 5.69
N PHE A 131 -18.48 1.56 5.60
CA PHE A 131 -17.18 0.89 5.59
C PHE A 131 -16.41 1.15 4.30
N CYS A 132 -17.09 1.07 3.15
CA CYS A 132 -16.43 1.19 1.84
C CYS A 132 -16.13 2.64 1.43
N PHE A 133 -17.03 3.58 1.75
CA PHE A 133 -16.90 4.98 1.35
C PHE A 133 -16.49 5.91 2.49
N GLY A 134 -16.34 5.38 3.71
CA GLY A 134 -15.73 6.09 4.84
C GLY A 134 -14.19 6.14 4.75
N SER A 135 -13.54 6.48 5.86
CA SER A 135 -12.11 6.71 5.90
C SER A 135 -11.23 5.46 5.91
N VAL A 136 -11.78 4.26 5.80
CA VAL A 136 -10.98 3.02 5.66
C VAL A 136 -9.99 3.14 4.50
N TYR A 137 -10.40 3.78 3.40
CA TYR A 137 -9.54 4.03 2.24
C TYR A 137 -8.66 5.25 2.41
N ALA A 138 -8.99 6.12 3.36
CA ALA A 138 -8.13 7.19 3.80
C ALA A 138 -7.07 6.64 4.76
N GLY A 139 -5.97 6.16 4.17
CA GLY A 139 -4.71 5.89 4.86
C GLY A 139 -4.45 4.43 5.22
N CYS A 140 -5.47 3.58 5.36
CA CYS A 140 -5.25 2.14 5.61
C CYS A 140 -5.05 1.34 4.30
N PHE A 141 -5.61 1.81 3.19
CA PHE A 141 -5.41 1.27 1.85
C PHE A 141 -4.46 2.14 1.02
N VAL A 142 -3.23 2.23 1.49
CA VAL A 142 -2.13 2.95 0.82
C VAL A 142 -1.83 2.38 -0.57
N ASN A 143 -2.21 1.11 -0.81
CA ASN A 143 -2.03 0.43 -2.08
C ASN A 143 -3.11 -0.63 -2.38
N THR A 144 -3.13 -1.08 -3.64
CA THR A 144 -4.06 -2.11 -4.14
C THR A 144 -3.99 -3.42 -3.36
N SER A 145 -2.81 -3.82 -2.90
CA SER A 145 -2.59 -5.10 -2.22
C SER A 145 -3.19 -5.13 -0.81
N SER A 146 -3.17 -3.99 -0.12
CA SER A 146 -3.80 -3.82 1.19
C SER A 146 -5.31 -4.00 1.10
N LEU A 147 -5.94 -3.41 0.06
CA LEU A 147 -7.37 -3.62 -0.24
C LEU A 147 -7.68 -5.10 -0.42
N LYS A 148 -6.96 -5.78 -1.32
CA LYS A 148 -7.18 -7.20 -1.64
C LYS A 148 -7.10 -8.07 -0.37
N SER A 149 -6.08 -7.84 0.46
CA SER A 149 -5.92 -8.57 1.71
C SER A 149 -7.08 -8.34 2.68
N LEU A 150 -7.41 -7.08 3.01
CA LEU A 150 -8.40 -6.82 4.06
C LEU A 150 -9.85 -6.94 3.59
N ALA A 151 -10.13 -6.96 2.28
CA ALA A 151 -11.47 -7.22 1.75
C ALA A 151 -12.07 -8.50 2.34
N TYR A 152 -11.23 -9.51 2.63
CA TYR A 152 -11.63 -10.78 3.25
C TYR A 152 -11.86 -10.75 4.76
N PHE A 153 -11.49 -9.66 5.45
CA PHE A 153 -11.64 -9.55 6.90
C PHE A 153 -13.06 -9.84 7.40
N PRO A 154 -14.13 -9.25 6.82
CA PRO A 154 -15.48 -9.53 7.25
C PRO A 154 -15.92 -10.97 6.92
N LEU A 155 -15.37 -11.57 5.85
CA LEU A 155 -15.66 -12.96 5.47
C LEU A 155 -15.11 -13.94 6.50
N VAL A 156 -13.88 -13.73 6.99
CA VAL A 156 -13.28 -14.58 8.03
C VAL A 156 -14.12 -14.55 9.30
N LEU A 157 -14.56 -13.36 9.74
CA LEU A 157 -15.46 -13.23 10.88
C LEU A 157 -16.80 -13.93 10.63
N LEU A 158 -17.40 -13.76 9.44
CA LEU A 158 -18.64 -14.42 9.05
C LEU A 158 -18.54 -15.95 9.09
N LEU A 159 -17.44 -16.51 8.55
CA LEU A 159 -17.19 -17.96 8.56
C LEU A 159 -17.00 -18.47 9.99
N PHE A 160 -16.30 -17.73 10.84
CA PHE A 160 -16.11 -18.09 12.24
C PHE A 160 -17.42 -18.06 13.04
N GLU A 161 -18.26 -17.05 12.84
CA GLU A 161 -19.60 -17.01 13.43
C GLU A 161 -20.45 -18.18 12.97
N THR A 162 -20.33 -18.57 11.70
CA THR A 162 -21.03 -19.73 11.16
C THR A 162 -20.48 -21.05 11.72
N TYR A 163 -19.17 -21.12 11.95
CA TYR A 163 -18.52 -22.23 12.63
C TYR A 163 -19.00 -22.38 14.08
N LEU A 164 -19.09 -21.29 14.84
CA LEU A 164 -19.59 -21.32 16.22
C LEU A 164 -21.03 -21.82 16.32
N GLU A 165 -21.87 -21.48 15.34
CA GLU A 165 -23.26 -21.95 15.28
C GLU A 165 -23.37 -23.42 14.83
N LYS A 166 -22.68 -23.80 13.74
CA LYS A 166 -22.86 -25.12 13.11
C LYS A 166 -21.91 -26.19 13.60
N ARG A 167 -20.79 -25.82 14.23
CA ARG A 167 -19.71 -26.69 14.73
C ARG A 167 -19.08 -27.62 13.69
N LYS A 168 -19.13 -27.24 12.40
CA LYS A 168 -18.54 -28.01 11.30
C LYS A 168 -17.10 -27.58 11.02
N ILE A 169 -16.15 -28.51 11.13
CA ILE A 169 -14.71 -28.24 10.91
C ILE A 169 -14.39 -27.69 9.52
N GLY A 170 -15.24 -27.96 8.51
CA GLY A 170 -15.05 -27.43 7.16
C GLY A 170 -14.91 -25.90 7.11
N PHE A 171 -15.57 -25.17 8.02
CA PHE A 171 -15.42 -23.71 8.10
C PHE A 171 -14.03 -23.28 8.56
N LEU A 172 -13.34 -24.05 9.41
CA LEU A 172 -11.96 -23.75 9.81
C LEU A 172 -10.98 -23.92 8.65
N PHE A 173 -11.20 -24.94 7.81
CA PHE A 173 -10.43 -25.13 6.58
C PHE A 173 -10.64 -23.96 5.61
N LEU A 174 -11.89 -23.53 5.42
CA LEU A 174 -12.18 -22.36 4.58
C LEU A 174 -11.55 -21.08 5.16
N ILE A 175 -11.57 -20.88 6.49
CA ILE A 175 -10.87 -19.75 7.11
C ILE A 175 -9.37 -19.82 6.82
N GLY A 176 -8.73 -20.98 7.00
CA GLY A 176 -7.31 -21.18 6.68
C GLY A 176 -6.99 -20.88 5.21
N VAL A 177 -7.86 -21.29 4.29
CA VAL A 177 -7.73 -20.97 2.85
C VAL A 177 -7.80 -19.45 2.63
N ILE A 178 -8.83 -18.79 3.16
CA ILE A 178 -9.01 -17.34 2.98
C ILE A 178 -7.84 -16.55 3.59
N VAL A 179 -7.37 -16.92 4.78
CA VAL A 179 -6.20 -16.27 5.41
C VAL A 179 -4.91 -16.53 4.63
N GLY A 180 -4.72 -17.75 4.09
CA GLY A 180 -3.64 -18.04 3.15
C GLY A 180 -3.69 -17.13 1.91
N LEU A 181 -4.88 -16.93 1.33
CA LEU A 181 -5.09 -15.98 0.23
C LEU A 181 -4.76 -14.54 0.63
N GLN A 182 -5.08 -14.10 1.85
CA GLN A 182 -4.72 -12.76 2.33
C GLN A 182 -3.20 -12.53 2.33
N PHE A 183 -2.39 -13.54 2.64
CA PHE A 183 -0.92 -13.45 2.51
C PHE A 183 -0.49 -13.35 1.05
N LEU A 184 -1.10 -14.16 0.18
CA LEU A 184 -0.79 -14.15 -1.26
C LEU A 184 -1.19 -12.83 -1.94
N CYS A 185 -2.09 -12.02 -1.38
CA CYS A 185 -2.43 -10.69 -1.91
C CYS A 185 -1.26 -9.68 -1.91
N GLY A 186 -0.19 -9.94 -1.15
CA GLY A 186 1.03 -9.10 -1.12
C GLY A 186 1.10 -8.04 -0.02
N ALA A 187 0.06 -7.85 0.78
CA ALA A 187 0.07 -6.93 1.92
C ALA A 187 0.31 -7.66 3.25
N MET A 188 1.48 -8.30 3.40
CA MET A 188 1.81 -9.16 4.56
C MET A 188 1.56 -8.47 5.91
N GLN A 189 1.96 -7.20 6.05
CA GLN A 189 1.74 -6.44 7.27
C GLN A 189 0.25 -6.32 7.63
N MET A 190 -0.62 -6.07 6.65
CA MET A 190 -2.07 -5.97 6.88
C MET A 190 -2.68 -7.31 7.23
N THR A 191 -2.19 -8.40 6.64
CA THR A 191 -2.60 -9.77 6.98
C THR A 191 -2.21 -10.14 8.41
N VAL A 192 -1.00 -9.77 8.87
CA VAL A 192 -0.58 -9.99 10.27
C VAL A 192 -1.46 -9.18 11.24
N TYR A 193 -1.80 -7.93 10.90
CA TYR A 193 -2.74 -7.15 11.70
C TYR A 193 -4.13 -7.80 11.74
N ALA A 194 -4.64 -8.30 10.61
CA ALA A 194 -5.90 -9.03 10.55
C ALA A 194 -5.87 -10.29 11.43
N LEU A 195 -4.78 -11.08 11.38
CA LEU A 195 -4.57 -12.27 12.23
C LEU A 195 -4.63 -11.95 13.72
N PHE A 196 -4.02 -10.84 14.14
CA PHE A 196 -4.10 -10.38 15.53
C PHE A 196 -5.57 -10.15 15.93
N PHE A 197 -6.34 -9.41 15.12
CA PHE A 197 -7.75 -9.15 15.42
C PHE A 197 -8.65 -10.38 15.30
N TYR A 198 -8.37 -11.31 14.38
CA TYR A 198 -9.04 -12.61 14.35
C TYR A 198 -8.80 -13.37 15.64
N THR A 199 -7.55 -13.43 16.10
CA THR A 199 -7.18 -14.14 17.33
C THR A 199 -7.90 -13.55 18.54
N VAL A 200 -7.85 -12.23 18.71
CA VAL A 200 -8.57 -11.54 19.80
C VAL A 200 -10.07 -11.81 19.72
N TYR A 201 -10.67 -11.69 18.53
CA TYR A 201 -12.10 -11.95 18.32
C TYR A 201 -12.47 -13.42 18.60
N PHE A 202 -11.70 -14.38 18.09
CA PHE A 202 -11.94 -15.82 18.24
C PHE A 202 -11.82 -16.27 19.69
N MET A 203 -10.79 -15.78 20.39
CA MET A 203 -10.56 -16.06 21.80
C MET A 203 -11.68 -15.48 22.65
N TYR A 204 -12.01 -14.20 22.47
CA TYR A 204 -13.09 -13.55 23.20
C TYR A 204 -14.43 -14.28 23.01
N ARG A 205 -14.78 -14.58 21.75
CA ARG A 205 -16.02 -15.30 21.43
C ARG A 205 -16.04 -16.71 22.00
N SER A 206 -14.91 -17.42 21.96
CA SER A 206 -14.83 -18.78 22.49
C SER A 206 -14.92 -18.81 24.02
N ILE A 207 -14.29 -17.85 24.72
CA ILE A 207 -14.39 -17.70 26.18
C ILE A 207 -15.84 -17.45 26.60
N ILE A 208 -16.53 -16.56 25.90
CA ILE A 208 -17.94 -16.24 26.20
C ILE A 208 -18.91 -17.37 25.85
N GLU A 209 -18.56 -18.21 24.88
CA GLU A 209 -19.26 -19.48 24.61
C GLU A 209 -18.79 -20.62 25.54
N LYS A 210 -18.04 -20.31 26.61
CA LYS A 210 -17.54 -21.25 27.62
C LYS A 210 -16.79 -22.45 27.03
N ARG A 211 -16.10 -22.24 25.92
CA ARG A 211 -15.32 -23.29 25.25
C ARG A 211 -14.00 -23.52 25.98
N ARG A 212 -13.53 -24.77 26.00
CA ARG A 212 -12.21 -25.11 26.55
C ARG A 212 -11.11 -24.41 25.73
N LEU A 213 -10.19 -23.74 26.41
CA LEU A 213 -9.10 -22.99 25.76
C LEU A 213 -8.23 -23.88 24.86
N ILE A 214 -7.95 -25.12 25.27
CA ILE A 214 -7.15 -26.07 24.48
C ILE A 214 -7.76 -26.35 23.09
N VAL A 215 -9.09 -26.37 22.98
CA VAL A 215 -9.79 -26.55 21.69
C VAL A 215 -9.57 -25.31 20.83
N CYS A 216 -9.66 -24.12 21.41
CA CYS A 216 -9.43 -22.86 20.71
C CYS A 216 -8.01 -22.78 20.15
N PHE A 217 -7.00 -23.17 20.96
CA PHE A 217 -5.61 -23.23 20.50
C PHE A 217 -5.41 -24.20 19.34
N LYS A 218 -6.02 -25.40 19.38
CA LYS A 218 -5.95 -26.37 18.28
C LYS A 218 -6.57 -25.82 16.99
N GLU A 219 -7.67 -25.07 17.10
CA GLU A 219 -8.36 -24.48 15.93
C GLU A 219 -7.55 -23.35 15.30
N ILE A 220 -6.99 -22.47 16.13
CA ILE A 220 -6.07 -21.41 15.67
C ILE A 220 -4.83 -22.04 15.05
N ALA A 221 -4.24 -23.07 15.67
CA ALA A 221 -3.09 -23.78 15.12
C ALA A 221 -3.40 -24.41 13.76
N LEU A 222 -4.57 -25.04 13.60
CA LEU A 222 -5.02 -25.59 12.32
C LEU A 222 -5.16 -24.51 11.24
N ILE A 223 -5.84 -23.41 11.56
CA ILE A 223 -6.01 -22.28 10.63
C ILE A 223 -4.64 -21.73 10.23
N SER A 224 -3.74 -21.50 11.18
CA SER A 224 -2.39 -20.99 10.94
C SER A 224 -1.56 -21.94 10.08
N ALA A 225 -1.62 -23.25 10.34
CA ALA A 225 -0.91 -24.26 9.55
C ALA A 225 -1.39 -24.28 8.09
N ILE A 226 -2.70 -24.30 7.85
CA ILE A 226 -3.27 -24.25 6.49
C ILE A 226 -2.86 -22.95 5.79
N SER A 227 -3.01 -21.81 6.48
CA SER A 227 -2.68 -20.50 5.93
C SER A 227 -1.22 -20.42 5.52
N PHE A 228 -0.33 -20.90 6.39
CA PHE A 228 1.11 -20.95 6.16
C PHE A 228 1.46 -21.84 4.96
N MET A 229 0.94 -23.06 4.90
CA MET A 229 1.22 -23.99 3.80
C MET A 229 0.76 -23.45 2.44
N ILE A 230 -0.40 -22.79 2.38
CA ILE A 230 -0.88 -22.15 1.14
C ILE A 230 -0.01 -20.96 0.75
N SER A 231 0.46 -20.17 1.71
CA SER A 231 1.26 -18.97 1.43
C SER A 231 2.78 -19.20 1.41
N LEU A 232 3.22 -20.43 1.66
CA LEU A 232 4.63 -20.81 1.84
C LEU A 232 5.56 -20.32 0.72
N PRO A 233 5.25 -20.50 -0.59
CA PRO A 233 6.17 -20.07 -1.64
C PRO A 233 6.44 -18.58 -1.54
N GLN A 234 5.40 -17.76 -1.39
CA GLN A 234 5.55 -16.31 -1.31
C GLN A 234 6.25 -15.88 -0.02
N LEU A 235 5.86 -16.44 1.13
CA LEU A 235 6.45 -16.09 2.43
C LEU A 235 7.94 -16.41 2.48
N TYR A 236 8.35 -17.55 1.92
CA TYR A 236 9.75 -17.96 1.89
C TYR A 236 10.62 -16.96 1.12
N PHE A 237 10.30 -16.68 -0.15
CA PHE A 237 11.13 -15.77 -0.96
C PHE A 237 11.09 -14.32 -0.47
N THR A 238 9.96 -13.87 0.06
CA THR A 238 9.91 -12.53 0.68
C THR A 238 10.75 -12.48 1.96
N SER A 239 10.80 -13.55 2.75
CA SER A 239 11.68 -13.61 3.93
C SER A 239 13.17 -13.64 3.54
N GLU A 240 13.51 -14.33 2.45
CA GLU A 240 14.86 -14.34 1.88
C GLU A 240 15.27 -12.92 1.45
N LEU A 241 14.46 -12.25 0.63
CA LEU A 241 14.74 -10.86 0.23
C LEU A 241 14.80 -9.91 1.44
N ALA A 242 13.89 -10.05 2.40
CA ALA A 242 13.91 -9.23 3.61
C ALA A 242 15.23 -9.39 4.38
N SER A 243 15.82 -10.60 4.40
CA SER A 243 17.12 -10.86 5.02
C SER A 243 18.29 -10.17 4.30
N TYR A 244 18.17 -9.84 3.02
CA TYR A 244 19.18 -9.07 2.27
C TYR A 244 18.85 -7.57 2.16
N SER A 245 17.78 -7.12 2.81
CA SER A 245 17.29 -5.75 2.68
C SER A 245 17.80 -4.81 3.77
N ASN A 246 17.66 -3.50 3.54
CA ASN A 246 17.91 -2.47 4.54
C ASN A 246 16.96 -2.53 5.76
N ARG A 247 15.93 -3.41 5.75
CA ARG A 247 15.02 -3.63 6.89
C ARG A 247 15.66 -4.29 8.10
N GLN A 248 16.85 -4.88 7.97
CA GLN A 248 17.59 -5.45 9.11
C GLN A 248 17.93 -4.39 10.18
N VAL A 249 18.01 -3.10 9.81
CA VAL A 249 18.43 -2.01 10.70
C VAL A 249 17.22 -1.24 11.27
N ALA A 250 16.01 -1.83 11.21
CA ALA A 250 14.81 -1.19 11.73
C ALA A 250 14.92 -0.91 13.24
N ASN A 251 14.57 0.32 13.63
CA ASN A 251 14.65 0.78 15.02
C ASN A 251 13.27 1.24 15.55
N LEU A 252 13.22 1.61 16.83
CA LEU A 252 11.98 2.07 17.46
C LEU A 252 11.36 3.28 16.72
N GLY A 253 12.16 4.24 16.29
CA GLY A 253 11.68 5.42 15.56
C GLY A 253 10.97 5.04 14.25
N PHE A 254 11.53 4.05 13.54
CA PHE A 254 10.92 3.48 12.34
C PHE A 254 9.54 2.86 12.64
N SER A 255 9.41 2.04 13.68
CA SER A 255 8.14 1.36 14.00
C SER A 255 7.05 2.32 14.45
N LEU A 256 7.44 3.43 15.11
CA LEU A 256 6.53 4.48 15.56
C LEU A 256 6.19 5.50 14.45
N TRP A 257 6.83 5.42 13.30
CA TRP A 257 6.59 6.33 12.18
C TRP A 257 5.13 6.23 11.71
N ASN A 258 4.51 7.38 11.41
CA ASN A 258 3.09 7.49 11.02
C ASN A 258 2.11 6.89 12.06
N SER A 259 2.36 7.15 13.34
CA SER A 259 1.39 6.94 14.42
C SER A 259 0.18 7.86 14.27
N PHE A 260 -1.01 7.40 14.67
CA PHE A 260 -2.23 8.20 14.64
C PHE A 260 -2.14 9.33 15.68
N ASN A 261 -2.22 10.59 15.23
CA ASN A 261 -2.15 11.74 16.11
C ASN A 261 -3.50 11.96 16.83
N PRO A 262 -3.56 12.06 18.17
CA PRO A 262 -4.79 12.31 18.91
C PRO A 262 -5.60 13.53 18.42
N LEU A 263 -4.93 14.60 17.98
CA LEU A 263 -5.60 15.81 17.45
C LEU A 263 -6.46 15.50 16.21
N SER A 264 -6.13 14.44 15.48
CA SER A 264 -6.86 13.98 14.30
C SER A 264 -8.24 13.40 14.63
N MET A 265 -8.57 13.20 15.91
CA MET A 265 -9.92 12.89 16.37
C MET A 265 -10.94 13.97 15.98
N ILE A 266 -10.50 15.21 15.70
CA ILE A 266 -11.35 16.23 15.08
C ILE A 266 -11.95 15.75 13.73
N GLY A 267 -11.24 14.86 13.03
CA GLY A 267 -11.65 14.25 11.77
C GLY A 267 -12.92 13.39 11.83
N VAL A 268 -13.37 13.02 13.04
CA VAL A 268 -14.60 12.24 13.28
C VAL A 268 -15.83 13.01 12.79
N PHE A 269 -15.89 14.32 13.03
CA PHE A 269 -17.00 15.18 12.60
C PHE A 269 -16.57 16.18 11.52
N LEU A 270 -15.28 16.47 11.42
CA LEU A 270 -14.70 17.45 10.50
C LEU A 270 -13.53 16.81 9.73
N PRO A 271 -13.81 15.86 8.82
CA PRO A 271 -12.81 15.01 8.19
C PRO A 271 -11.70 15.79 7.47
N TYR A 272 -12.04 16.91 6.84
CA TYR A 272 -11.10 17.77 6.12
C TYR A 272 -10.06 18.43 7.06
N LEU A 273 -10.47 18.76 8.29
CA LEU A 273 -9.59 19.35 9.30
C LEU A 273 -8.71 18.28 9.97
N GLY A 274 -9.27 17.10 10.23
CA GLY A 274 -8.50 15.98 10.78
C GLY A 274 -7.36 15.54 9.87
N GLY A 275 -7.53 15.72 8.55
CA GLY A 275 -6.53 15.36 7.54
C GLY A 275 -5.24 16.17 7.60
N VAL A 276 -5.16 17.24 8.40
CA VAL A 276 -3.91 18.01 8.58
C VAL A 276 -2.92 17.26 9.47
N PHE A 277 -3.44 16.64 10.51
CA PHE A 277 -2.62 16.00 11.55
C PHE A 277 -2.21 14.57 11.17
N THR A 278 -2.65 14.09 10.00
CA THR A 278 -2.42 12.73 9.53
C THR A 278 -2.00 12.73 8.08
N LYS A 279 -0.98 11.94 7.75
CA LYS A 279 -0.62 11.63 6.35
C LYS A 279 -1.64 10.65 5.76
N GLY A 280 -2.89 11.07 5.69
CA GLY A 280 -4.00 10.32 5.10
C GLY A 280 -4.77 9.41 6.05
N ASN A 281 -4.36 9.17 7.29
CA ASN A 281 -5.02 8.20 8.19
C ASN A 281 -6.15 8.83 9.02
N LEU A 282 -7.40 8.71 8.58
CA LEU A 282 -8.56 9.39 9.18
C LEU A 282 -9.56 8.41 9.79
N ILE A 283 -10.36 8.87 10.76
CA ILE A 283 -11.51 8.12 11.29
C ILE A 283 -12.79 8.87 10.93
N TYR A 284 -13.56 8.34 9.99
CA TYR A 284 -14.78 8.95 9.52
C TYR A 284 -15.75 7.92 8.93
N VAL A 285 -16.97 7.88 9.48
CA VAL A 285 -18.08 7.04 9.01
C VAL A 285 -19.34 7.87 8.73
N GLY A 286 -19.17 9.16 8.42
CA GLY A 286 -20.27 10.12 8.28
C GLY A 286 -20.86 10.58 9.62
N VAL A 287 -21.33 11.82 9.67
CA VAL A 287 -21.86 12.46 10.89
C VAL A 287 -23.10 11.72 11.40
N ILE A 288 -24.05 11.41 10.53
CA ILE A 288 -25.23 10.60 10.90
C ILE A 288 -24.82 9.17 11.24
N GLY A 289 -23.79 8.64 10.57
CA GLY A 289 -23.23 7.33 10.88
C GLY A 289 -22.80 7.22 12.34
N PHE A 290 -22.13 8.25 12.88
CA PHE A 290 -21.74 8.31 14.30
C PHE A 290 -22.91 8.34 15.27
N PHE A 291 -24.02 9.03 14.94
CA PHE A 291 -25.23 8.96 15.76
C PHE A 291 -25.70 7.50 15.91
N PHE A 292 -25.73 6.75 14.81
CA PHE A 292 -26.13 5.35 14.83
C PHE A 292 -25.09 4.43 15.48
N VAL A 293 -23.79 4.80 15.50
CA VAL A 293 -22.78 4.08 16.31
C VAL A 293 -23.18 4.11 17.78
N PHE A 294 -23.48 5.28 18.34
CA PHE A 294 -23.88 5.41 19.74
C PHE A 294 -25.17 4.64 20.03
N LEU A 295 -26.15 4.72 19.12
CA LEU A 295 -27.40 3.98 19.26
C LEU A 295 -27.18 2.46 19.24
N GLY A 296 -26.41 1.94 18.27
CA GLY A 296 -26.13 0.51 18.12
C GLY A 296 -25.31 -0.02 19.29
N GLY A 297 -24.28 0.71 19.69
CA GLY A 297 -23.47 0.38 20.86
C GLY A 297 -24.30 0.35 22.15
N TRP A 298 -25.23 1.29 22.33
CA TRP A 298 -26.09 1.34 23.52
C TRP A 298 -27.14 0.22 23.55
N VAL A 299 -27.89 0.05 22.46
CA VAL A 299 -29.00 -0.90 22.38
C VAL A 299 -28.49 -2.33 22.47
N PHE A 300 -27.42 -2.64 21.75
CA PHE A 300 -26.89 -4.00 21.66
C PHE A 300 -25.70 -4.24 22.61
N LYS A 301 -25.48 -3.39 23.62
CA LYS A 301 -24.34 -3.53 24.57
C LYS A 301 -24.27 -4.88 25.30
N LYS A 302 -25.41 -5.56 25.42
CA LYS A 302 -25.49 -6.89 26.05
C LYS A 302 -25.15 -8.03 25.09
N GLU A 303 -25.25 -7.80 23.77
CA GLU A 303 -24.93 -8.80 22.77
C GLU A 303 -23.44 -9.12 22.78
N LYS A 304 -23.12 -10.42 22.81
CA LYS A 304 -21.75 -10.92 22.88
C LYS A 304 -20.90 -10.38 21.71
N THR A 305 -21.44 -10.42 20.50
CA THR A 305 -20.73 -9.97 19.30
C THR A 305 -20.50 -8.45 19.29
N THR A 306 -21.48 -7.67 19.73
CA THR A 306 -21.36 -6.21 19.84
C THR A 306 -20.25 -5.83 20.80
N ARG A 307 -20.15 -6.50 21.95
CA ARG A 307 -19.03 -6.29 22.89
C ARG A 307 -17.68 -6.65 22.27
N ALA A 308 -17.60 -7.71 21.47
CA ALA A 308 -16.37 -8.04 20.73
C ALA A 308 -15.96 -6.92 19.77
N LEU A 309 -16.93 -6.30 19.07
CA LEU A 309 -16.69 -5.17 18.17
C LEU A 309 -16.27 -3.91 18.93
N ILE A 310 -16.88 -3.63 20.10
CA ILE A 310 -16.47 -2.51 20.96
C ILE A 310 -15.04 -2.72 21.48
N LEU A 311 -14.70 -3.94 21.91
CA LEU A 311 -13.33 -4.26 22.32
C LEU A 311 -12.35 -4.09 21.17
N MET A 312 -12.68 -4.60 19.97
CA MET A 312 -11.88 -4.40 18.77
C MET A 312 -11.68 -2.91 18.46
N PHE A 313 -12.74 -2.10 18.53
CA PHE A 313 -12.67 -0.64 18.39
C PHE A 313 -11.68 -0.02 19.40
N VAL A 314 -11.82 -0.32 20.69
CA VAL A 314 -10.98 0.24 21.76
C VAL A 314 -9.52 -0.18 21.57
N PHE A 315 -9.26 -1.48 21.37
CA PHE A 315 -7.90 -1.99 21.16
C PHE A 315 -7.26 -1.42 19.90
N ALA A 316 -8.00 -1.38 18.79
CA ALA A 316 -7.49 -0.83 17.53
C ALA A 316 -7.16 0.66 17.65
N LEU A 317 -8.03 1.45 18.28
CA LEU A 317 -7.77 2.87 18.52
C LEU A 317 -6.54 3.04 19.43
N PHE A 318 -6.46 2.28 20.52
CA PHE A 318 -5.33 2.32 21.45
C PHE A 318 -4.00 1.98 20.76
N LEU A 319 -3.96 0.93 19.95
CA LEU A 319 -2.76 0.56 19.19
C LEU A 319 -2.43 1.59 18.10
N SER A 320 -3.44 2.22 17.49
CA SER A 320 -3.23 3.19 16.42
C SER A 320 -2.45 4.43 16.86
N LEU A 321 -2.57 4.81 18.14
CA LEU A 321 -1.89 5.96 18.75
C LEU A 321 -0.36 5.84 18.72
N GLY A 322 0.19 4.63 18.60
CA GLY A 322 1.62 4.38 18.42
C GLY A 322 2.49 5.16 19.42
N LYS A 323 3.25 6.16 18.95
CA LYS A 323 4.14 7.00 19.78
C LYS A 323 3.43 7.75 20.91
N PHE A 324 2.12 8.01 20.79
CA PHE A 324 1.31 8.68 21.80
C PHE A 324 0.74 7.70 22.84
N ASN A 325 1.07 6.42 22.73
CA ASN A 325 0.67 5.37 23.67
C ASN A 325 1.92 4.75 24.32
N PRO A 326 2.25 5.10 25.57
CA PRO A 326 3.40 4.56 26.28
C PRO A 326 3.42 3.03 26.37
N VAL A 327 2.25 2.40 26.47
CA VAL A 327 2.13 0.93 26.51
C VAL A 327 2.52 0.33 25.16
N TYR A 328 2.08 0.94 24.04
CA TYR A 328 2.51 0.49 22.71
C TYR A 328 4.02 0.59 22.55
N VAL A 329 4.61 1.72 22.95
CA VAL A 329 6.07 1.93 22.90
C VAL A 329 6.80 0.87 23.75
N LEU A 330 6.30 0.58 24.95
CA LEU A 330 6.86 -0.45 25.83
C LEU A 330 6.78 -1.84 25.19
N LEU A 331 5.64 -2.22 24.62
CA LEU A 331 5.45 -3.51 23.95
C LEU A 331 6.42 -3.67 22.77
N ILE A 332 6.58 -2.64 21.94
CA ILE A 332 7.53 -2.68 20.81
C ILE A 332 8.98 -2.83 21.30
N LYS A 333 9.34 -2.18 22.42
CA LYS A 333 10.67 -2.34 23.04
C LYS A 333 10.88 -3.74 23.60
N ILE A 334 9.91 -4.30 24.32
CA ILE A 334 9.99 -5.64 24.95
C ILE A 334 10.10 -6.73 23.88
N PHE A 335 9.20 -6.72 22.90
CA PHE A 335 9.15 -7.76 21.87
C PHE A 335 10.11 -7.52 20.70
N LYS A 336 10.83 -6.39 20.70
CA LYS A 336 11.75 -5.95 19.64
C LYS A 336 11.14 -6.05 18.24
N PHE A 337 9.84 -5.74 18.14
CA PHE A 337 9.07 -5.90 16.91
C PHE A 337 9.25 -4.68 15.99
N TYR A 338 10.47 -4.50 15.50
CA TYR A 338 10.83 -3.26 14.79
C TYR A 338 10.47 -3.27 13.30
N TYR A 339 10.14 -4.43 12.73
CA TYR A 339 9.96 -4.61 11.29
C TYR A 339 8.73 -3.92 10.69
N PHE A 340 7.69 -3.62 11.48
CA PHE A 340 6.48 -2.95 11.01
C PHE A 340 6.38 -1.52 11.51
N ARG A 341 5.89 -0.63 10.63
CA ARG A 341 5.66 0.80 10.87
C ARG A 341 4.21 1.20 10.60
N ALA A 342 3.89 2.47 10.80
CA ALA A 342 2.56 3.04 10.61
C ALA A 342 1.48 2.41 11.52
N PRO A 343 1.57 2.59 12.85
CA PRO A 343 0.54 2.16 13.79
C PRO A 343 -0.87 2.68 13.40
N SER A 344 -0.95 3.84 12.74
CA SER A 344 -2.22 4.37 12.23
C SER A 344 -3.01 3.40 11.33
N ARG A 345 -2.39 2.39 10.73
CA ARG A 345 -3.08 1.35 9.95
C ARG A 345 -4.09 0.52 10.77
N PHE A 346 -4.00 0.53 12.10
CA PHE A 346 -5.02 -0.06 12.97
C PHE A 346 -6.38 0.66 12.87
N VAL A 347 -6.42 1.88 12.34
CA VAL A 347 -7.66 2.63 12.08
C VAL A 347 -8.63 1.84 11.19
N TYR A 348 -8.15 0.93 10.34
CA TYR A 348 -9.00 0.01 9.58
C TYR A 348 -10.02 -0.71 10.47
N PHE A 349 -9.55 -1.30 11.58
CA PHE A 349 -10.38 -2.07 12.50
C PHE A 349 -11.28 -1.17 13.35
N VAL A 350 -10.86 0.07 13.61
CA VAL A 350 -11.70 1.10 14.22
C VAL A 350 -12.89 1.38 13.31
N VAL A 351 -12.65 1.74 12.06
CA VAL A 351 -13.71 2.13 11.13
C VAL A 351 -14.62 0.94 10.82
N PHE A 352 -14.07 -0.27 10.61
CA PHE A 352 -14.88 -1.47 10.45
C PHE A 352 -15.83 -1.68 11.64
N SER A 353 -15.34 -1.58 12.87
CA SER A 353 -16.17 -1.71 14.08
C SER A 353 -17.28 -0.66 14.12
N LEU A 354 -16.94 0.61 13.84
CA LEU A 354 -17.89 1.72 13.81
C LEU A 354 -18.97 1.50 12.74
N SER A 355 -18.61 1.09 11.53
CA SER A 355 -19.55 0.83 10.44
C SER A 355 -20.56 -0.26 10.79
N ILE A 356 -20.11 -1.37 11.41
CA ILE A 356 -21.01 -2.45 11.84
C ILE A 356 -21.94 -1.98 12.97
N LEU A 357 -21.41 -1.28 13.98
CA LEU A 357 -22.21 -0.73 15.09
C LEU A 357 -23.26 0.27 14.59
N SER A 358 -22.88 1.12 13.64
CA SER A 358 -23.79 2.05 12.97
C SER A 358 -24.91 1.33 12.22
N GLY A 359 -24.58 0.28 11.46
CA GLY A 359 -25.58 -0.55 10.78
C GLY A 359 -26.56 -1.24 11.74
N LEU A 360 -26.08 -1.71 12.91
CA LEU A 360 -26.94 -2.25 13.97
C LEU A 360 -27.85 -1.17 14.58
N GLY A 361 -27.31 0.02 14.87
CA GLY A 361 -28.09 1.17 15.36
C GLY A 361 -29.18 1.59 14.38
N PHE A 362 -28.85 1.68 13.09
CA PHE A 362 -29.84 1.95 12.04
C PHE A 362 -30.87 0.82 11.91
N SER A 363 -30.45 -0.43 12.08
CA SER A 363 -31.36 -1.58 12.08
C SER A 363 -32.40 -1.46 13.18
N TYR A 364 -31.97 -1.12 14.40
CA TYR A 364 -32.88 -0.86 15.52
C TYR A 364 -33.84 0.27 15.18
N PHE A 365 -33.35 1.41 14.71
CA PHE A 365 -34.20 2.53 14.31
C PHE A 365 -35.18 2.16 13.18
N SER A 366 -34.78 1.32 12.23
CA SER A 366 -35.62 0.92 11.09
C SER A 366 -36.75 -0.04 11.47
N ARG A 367 -36.50 -0.92 12.44
CA ARG A 367 -37.42 -2.00 12.87
C ARG A 367 -38.27 -1.61 14.08
N ALA A 368 -37.70 -0.89 15.03
CA ALA A 368 -38.34 -0.58 16.29
C ALA A 368 -39.21 0.68 16.15
N ARG A 369 -40.46 0.62 16.65
CA ARG A 369 -41.27 1.80 17.01
C ARG A 369 -40.89 2.35 18.39
N GLN A 370 -39.76 1.93 18.95
CA GLN A 370 -39.31 2.29 20.29
C GLN A 370 -38.57 3.64 20.27
N ALA A 371 -38.79 4.44 21.31
CA ALA A 371 -38.14 5.74 21.45
C ALA A 371 -36.62 5.59 21.58
N ILE A 372 -35.88 6.47 20.88
CA ILE A 372 -34.44 6.57 21.03
C ILE A 372 -34.13 7.20 22.40
N PRO A 373 -33.17 6.65 23.20
CA PRO A 373 -32.86 7.20 24.51
C PRO A 373 -32.37 8.66 24.42
N LYS A 374 -32.94 9.56 25.26
CA LYS A 374 -32.59 11.00 25.29
C LYS A 374 -31.08 11.26 25.44
N ILE A 375 -30.38 10.38 26.16
CA ILE A 375 -28.93 10.48 26.35
C ILE A 375 -28.15 10.43 25.02
N ILE A 376 -28.61 9.65 24.03
CA ILE A 376 -27.95 9.53 22.73
C ILE A 376 -28.07 10.84 21.94
N TYR A 377 -29.25 11.47 21.97
CA TYR A 377 -29.41 12.81 21.41
C TYR A 377 -28.50 13.82 22.10
N LYS A 378 -28.48 13.83 23.44
CA LYS A 378 -27.65 14.77 24.20
C LYS A 378 -26.16 14.63 23.84
N ILE A 379 -25.64 13.40 23.82
CA ILE A 379 -24.25 13.13 23.43
C ILE A 379 -23.99 13.66 22.01
N PHE A 380 -24.86 13.33 21.06
CA PHE A 380 -24.70 13.76 19.68
C PHE A 380 -24.69 15.29 19.51
N PHE A 381 -25.69 15.99 20.07
CA PHE A 381 -25.78 17.45 19.95
C PHE A 381 -24.64 18.17 20.68
N VAL A 382 -24.16 17.64 21.81
CA VAL A 382 -22.97 18.17 22.48
C VAL A 382 -21.73 18.03 21.59
N LEU A 383 -21.53 16.86 20.95
CA LEU A 383 -20.39 16.66 20.04
C LEU A 383 -20.46 17.56 18.80
N VAL A 384 -21.65 17.77 18.24
CA VAL A 384 -21.85 18.72 17.13
C VAL A 384 -21.54 20.15 17.58
N ALA A 385 -22.05 20.58 18.74
CA ALA A 385 -21.79 21.91 19.28
C ALA A 385 -20.30 22.13 19.57
N LEU A 386 -19.61 21.15 20.15
CA LEU A 386 -18.17 21.19 20.38
C LEU A 386 -17.38 21.26 19.06
N SER A 387 -17.81 20.54 18.03
CA SER A 387 -17.16 20.57 16.71
C SER A 387 -17.29 21.96 16.06
N LEU A 388 -18.50 22.55 16.09
CA LEU A 388 -18.73 23.91 15.60
C LEU A 388 -17.97 24.96 16.41
N GLY A 389 -17.99 24.84 17.75
CA GLY A 389 -17.23 25.69 18.66
C GLY A 389 -15.74 25.65 18.36
N LEU A 390 -15.17 24.47 18.14
CA LEU A 390 -13.75 24.30 17.82
C LEU A 390 -13.35 24.99 16.51
N VAL A 391 -14.17 24.93 15.46
CA VAL A 391 -13.90 25.67 14.21
C VAL A 391 -13.85 27.17 14.47
N LEU A 392 -14.80 27.70 15.24
CA LEU A 392 -14.85 29.11 15.61
C LEU A 392 -13.64 29.51 16.48
N THR A 393 -13.28 28.69 17.46
CA THR A 393 -12.13 28.94 18.34
C THR A 393 -10.82 28.93 17.56
N VAL A 394 -10.57 27.93 16.71
CA VAL A 394 -9.33 27.87 15.92
C VAL A 394 -9.24 29.09 14.99
N LYS A 395 -10.36 29.47 14.36
CA LYS A 395 -10.40 30.68 13.53
C LYS A 395 -10.09 31.94 14.33
N ALA A 396 -10.68 32.10 15.51
CA ALA A 396 -10.37 33.22 16.40
C ALA A 396 -8.87 33.23 16.76
N VAL A 397 -8.29 32.07 17.05
CA VAL A 397 -6.86 31.95 17.36
C VAL A 397 -5.99 32.43 16.20
N PHE A 398 -6.26 31.98 14.97
CA PHE A 398 -5.51 32.42 13.79
C PHE A 398 -5.71 33.92 13.49
N TYR A 399 -6.91 34.45 13.74
CA TYR A 399 -7.20 35.86 13.53
C TYR A 399 -6.44 36.77 14.50
N PHE A 400 -6.41 36.41 15.79
CA PHE A 400 -5.78 37.24 16.83
C PHE A 400 -4.28 36.97 17.03
N TRP A 401 -3.80 35.75 16.82
CA TRP A 401 -2.42 35.33 17.14
C TRP A 401 -1.68 34.63 15.99
N GLY A 402 -2.17 34.72 14.75
CA GLY A 402 -1.59 33.99 13.62
C GLY A 402 -0.11 34.33 13.36
N LYS A 403 0.24 35.62 13.39
CA LYS A 403 1.62 36.09 13.13
C LYS A 403 2.59 35.62 14.21
N GLU A 404 2.18 35.77 15.47
CA GLU A 404 2.92 35.33 16.65
C GLU A 404 3.12 33.81 16.62
N MET A 405 2.11 33.06 16.19
CA MET A 405 2.20 31.60 16.06
C MET A 405 3.19 31.18 14.97
N LEU A 406 3.18 31.83 13.80
CA LEU A 406 4.16 31.54 12.74
C LEU A 406 5.59 31.85 13.21
N PHE A 407 5.79 32.98 13.88
CA PHE A 407 7.09 33.35 14.47
C PHE A 407 7.55 32.31 15.49
N PHE A 408 6.66 31.90 16.41
CA PHE A 408 6.93 30.85 17.39
C PHE A 408 7.31 29.52 16.72
N LEU A 409 6.55 29.08 15.70
CA LEU A 409 6.81 27.83 14.99
C LEU A 409 8.18 27.85 14.30
N LYS A 410 8.53 28.94 13.61
CA LYS A 410 9.84 29.12 12.98
C LYS A 410 10.95 29.05 14.04
N GLY A 411 10.79 29.77 15.17
CA GLY A 411 11.75 29.74 16.28
C GLY A 411 11.91 28.34 16.91
N TYR A 412 10.80 27.61 17.09
CA TYR A 412 10.83 26.24 17.62
C TYR A 412 11.58 25.28 16.69
N VAL A 413 11.31 25.35 15.39
CA VAL A 413 11.96 24.50 14.39
C VAL A 413 13.46 24.77 14.32
N SER A 414 13.88 26.05 14.31
CA SER A 414 15.30 26.42 14.34
C SER A 414 16.02 25.91 15.58
N LYS A 415 15.37 25.93 16.76
CA LYS A 415 16.01 25.60 18.04
C LYS A 415 15.96 24.12 18.41
N HIS A 416 14.90 23.40 18.03
CA HIS A 416 14.60 22.06 18.54
C HIS A 416 14.54 20.98 17.47
N VAL A 417 14.30 21.34 16.22
CA VAL A 417 14.12 20.39 15.11
C VAL A 417 15.36 20.34 14.22
N PHE A 418 15.89 21.50 13.85
CA PHE A 418 17.12 21.59 13.06
C PHE A 418 18.31 21.01 13.83
N GLY A 419 19.20 20.28 13.12
CA GLY A 419 20.39 19.64 13.70
C GLY A 419 20.16 18.32 14.45
N GLN A 420 18.93 17.84 14.58
CA GLN A 420 18.62 16.55 15.22
C GLN A 420 19.02 15.35 14.33
N VAL A 421 19.38 14.21 14.94
CA VAL A 421 19.94 13.01 14.27
C VAL A 421 19.13 12.51 13.06
N TYR A 422 17.81 12.73 13.03
CA TYR A 422 16.92 12.27 11.95
C TYR A 422 16.45 13.40 11.03
N HIS A 423 17.00 14.60 11.16
CA HIS A 423 16.59 15.80 10.44
C HIS A 423 17.62 16.18 9.38
N ARG A 424 17.36 15.76 8.13
CA ARG A 424 18.33 15.73 7.02
C ARG A 424 18.32 16.95 6.07
N TYR A 425 17.40 17.91 6.27
CA TYR A 425 17.29 19.11 5.44
C TYR A 425 18.08 20.29 6.02
N ASP A 426 18.47 21.25 5.19
CA ASP A 426 18.97 22.54 5.66
C ASP A 426 17.88 23.35 6.40
N LEU A 427 18.32 24.38 7.12
CA LEU A 427 17.43 25.20 7.96
C LEU A 427 16.38 25.92 7.12
N GLU A 428 16.75 26.45 5.96
CA GLU A 428 15.84 27.19 5.08
C GLU A 428 14.69 26.31 4.59
N THR A 429 14.98 25.07 4.19
CA THR A 429 13.99 24.07 3.82
C THR A 429 13.02 23.79 4.98
N TYR A 430 13.51 23.73 6.22
CA TYR A 430 12.64 23.56 7.38
C TYR A 430 11.76 24.78 7.66
N LEU A 431 12.30 25.99 7.54
CA LEU A 431 11.55 27.23 7.73
C LEU A 431 10.45 27.37 6.66
N ASN A 432 10.76 27.08 5.40
CA ASN A 432 9.81 27.08 4.29
C ASN A 432 8.72 26.02 4.49
N LYS A 433 9.07 24.81 4.94
CA LYS A 433 8.09 23.77 5.31
C LYS A 433 7.18 24.21 6.45
N THR A 434 7.71 24.94 7.42
CA THR A 434 6.95 25.46 8.57
C THR A 434 5.93 26.51 8.13
N GLU A 435 6.34 27.43 7.26
CA GLU A 435 5.46 28.45 6.70
C GLU A 435 4.39 27.84 5.78
N SER A 436 4.76 26.88 4.94
CA SER A 436 3.82 26.12 4.12
C SER A 436 2.76 25.42 4.98
N PHE A 437 3.18 24.75 6.07
CA PHE A 437 2.26 24.12 7.01
C PHE A 437 1.32 25.12 7.70
N TYR A 438 1.84 26.28 8.11
CA TYR A 438 1.03 27.36 8.69
C TYR A 438 -0.02 27.89 7.70
N ASN A 439 0.38 28.17 6.46
CA ASN A 439 -0.51 28.65 5.40
C ASN A 439 -1.57 27.60 5.04
N GLU A 440 -1.19 26.31 5.02
CA GLU A 440 -2.14 25.22 4.83
C GLU A 440 -3.18 25.17 5.95
N MET A 441 -2.76 25.31 7.21
CA MET A 441 -3.68 25.38 8.34
C MET A 441 -4.64 26.57 8.22
N LEU A 442 -4.13 27.78 7.94
CA LEU A 442 -4.97 28.96 7.71
C LEU A 442 -6.03 28.71 6.61
N ALA A 443 -5.60 28.19 5.46
CA ALA A 443 -6.48 27.93 4.33
C ALA A 443 -7.55 26.88 4.65
N ARG A 444 -7.23 25.88 5.49
CA ARG A 444 -8.16 24.82 5.88
C ARG A 444 -9.18 25.24 6.93
N PHE A 445 -8.92 26.27 7.74
CA PHE A 445 -9.87 26.79 8.73
C PHE A 445 -10.60 28.07 8.25
N SER A 446 -10.34 28.53 7.03
CA SER A 446 -11.02 29.69 6.46
C SER A 446 -12.49 29.42 6.14
N PHE A 447 -13.39 30.38 6.42
CA PHE A 447 -14.78 30.33 5.95
C PHE A 447 -14.95 30.64 4.46
N SER A 448 -13.88 31.05 3.77
CA SER A 448 -13.89 31.04 2.30
C SER A 448 -13.64 29.65 1.72
N ASN A 449 -13.24 28.67 2.54
CA ASN A 449 -12.98 27.31 2.07
C ASN A 449 -14.31 26.54 1.87
N PRO A 450 -14.68 26.16 0.63
CA PRO A 450 -15.94 25.49 0.36
C PRO A 450 -16.07 24.14 1.08
N VAL A 451 -14.97 23.45 1.39
CA VAL A 451 -14.99 22.17 2.09
C VAL A 451 -15.36 22.33 3.57
N VAL A 452 -14.93 23.43 4.19
CA VAL A 452 -15.31 23.78 5.58
C VAL A 452 -16.79 24.14 5.65
N ILE A 453 -17.25 25.00 4.72
CA ILE A 453 -18.66 25.37 4.61
C ILE A 453 -19.51 24.11 4.43
N PHE A 454 -19.12 23.22 3.50
CA PHE A 454 -19.81 21.95 3.28
C PHE A 454 -19.86 21.11 4.56
N SER A 455 -18.77 21.00 5.31
CA SER A 455 -18.74 20.25 6.57
C SER A 455 -19.70 20.83 7.62
N ILE A 456 -19.77 22.16 7.74
CA ILE A 456 -20.71 22.85 8.64
C ILE A 456 -22.16 22.61 8.21
N VAL A 457 -22.45 22.72 6.91
CA VAL A 457 -23.79 22.46 6.35
C VAL A 457 -24.22 21.02 6.63
N ILE A 458 -23.33 20.04 6.41
CA ILE A 458 -23.60 18.63 6.72
C ILE A 458 -23.87 18.42 8.22
N LEU A 459 -23.10 19.06 9.11
CA LEU A 459 -23.33 18.99 10.56
C LEU A 459 -24.70 19.53 10.94
N VAL A 460 -25.09 20.70 10.42
CA VAL A 460 -26.38 21.34 10.71
C VAL A 460 -27.54 20.52 10.15
N LEU A 461 -27.45 20.05 8.90
CA LEU A 461 -28.47 19.19 8.28
C LEU A 461 -28.60 17.85 9.02
N SER A 462 -27.49 17.27 9.46
CA SER A 462 -27.48 16.04 10.25
C SER A 462 -28.16 16.25 11.60
N ALA A 463 -27.86 17.36 12.29
CA ALA A 463 -28.49 17.75 13.55
C ALA A 463 -30.01 17.95 13.38
N ALA A 464 -30.44 18.64 12.31
CA ALA A 464 -31.85 18.84 12.00
C ALA A 464 -32.57 17.50 11.73
N LEU A 465 -32.00 16.64 10.87
CA LEU A 465 -32.58 15.33 10.58
C LEU A 465 -32.69 14.46 11.84
N ILE A 466 -31.64 14.46 12.67
CA ILE A 466 -31.62 13.71 13.93
C ILE A 466 -32.69 14.22 14.89
N TYR A 467 -32.85 15.54 15.02
CA TYR A 467 -33.92 16.15 15.82
C TYR A 467 -35.32 15.66 15.40
N PHE A 468 -35.56 15.55 14.08
CA PHE A 468 -36.85 15.10 13.54
C PHE A 468 -37.04 13.57 13.48
N LEU A 469 -36.10 12.76 13.99
CA LEU A 469 -36.20 11.28 13.95
C LEU A 469 -37.43 10.73 14.69
N ASN A 470 -37.91 11.42 15.73
CA ASN A 470 -39.09 11.02 16.51
C ASN A 470 -40.42 11.58 15.94
N SER A 471 -40.39 12.30 14.81
CA SER A 471 -41.61 12.85 14.19
C SER A 471 -42.49 11.76 13.56
N LYS A 472 -43.77 12.06 13.31
CA LYS A 472 -44.69 11.16 12.59
C LYS A 472 -44.22 10.83 11.15
N ARG A 473 -43.20 11.52 10.61
CA ARG A 473 -42.66 11.38 9.24
C ARG A 473 -41.46 10.42 9.15
N THR A 474 -41.41 9.39 9.99
CA THR A 474 -40.23 8.49 10.14
C THR A 474 -39.70 7.89 8.83
N LYS A 475 -40.57 7.54 7.86
CA LYS A 475 -40.13 6.97 6.56
C LYS A 475 -39.37 8.01 5.71
N LEU A 476 -39.85 9.24 5.64
CA LEU A 476 -39.18 10.32 4.90
C LEU A 476 -37.83 10.65 5.53
N VAL A 477 -37.80 10.81 6.87
CA VAL A 477 -36.55 11.11 7.60
C VAL A 477 -35.51 10.01 7.38
N ARG A 478 -35.91 8.73 7.39
CA ARG A 478 -35.00 7.60 7.06
C ARG A 478 -34.39 7.72 5.68
N SER A 479 -35.20 8.01 4.66
CA SER A 479 -34.70 8.18 3.28
C SER A 479 -33.76 9.38 3.17
N LEU A 480 -34.08 10.50 3.83
CA LEU A 480 -33.23 11.68 3.86
C LEU A 480 -31.90 11.43 4.58
N CYS A 481 -31.88 10.63 5.65
CA CYS A 481 -30.63 10.21 6.30
C CYS A 481 -29.73 9.43 5.33
N PHE A 482 -30.28 8.47 4.58
CA PHE A 482 -29.50 7.73 3.57
C PHE A 482 -28.97 8.64 2.48
N LEU A 483 -29.80 9.55 1.97
CA LEU A 483 -29.41 10.49 0.93
C LEU A 483 -28.29 11.42 1.43
N LEU A 484 -28.41 11.96 2.65
CA LEU A 484 -27.39 12.84 3.22
C LEU A 484 -26.07 12.11 3.46
N ILE A 485 -26.10 10.88 4.00
CA ILE A 485 -24.91 10.05 4.17
C ILE A 485 -24.25 9.76 2.83
N PHE A 486 -25.04 9.44 1.80
CA PHE A 486 -24.49 9.19 0.47
C PHE A 486 -23.84 10.43 -0.11
N ILE A 487 -24.51 11.59 -0.05
CA ILE A 487 -23.95 12.88 -0.50
C ILE A 487 -22.66 13.20 0.26
N GLU A 488 -22.69 13.11 1.59
CA GLU A 488 -21.55 13.35 2.48
C GLU A 488 -20.35 12.47 2.11
N LEU A 489 -20.55 11.14 2.00
CA LEU A 489 -19.47 10.21 1.67
C LEU A 489 -19.02 10.33 0.21
N PHE A 490 -19.92 10.67 -0.71
CA PHE A 490 -19.58 10.94 -2.10
C PHE A 490 -18.61 12.11 -2.19
N PHE A 491 -18.94 13.26 -1.59
CA PHE A 491 -18.03 14.42 -1.57
C PHE A 491 -16.76 14.15 -0.78
N PHE A 492 -16.84 13.46 0.36
CA PHE A 492 -15.67 13.02 1.11
C PHE A 492 -14.73 12.20 0.24
N SER A 493 -15.25 11.32 -0.64
CA SER A 493 -14.44 10.47 -1.52
C SER A 493 -13.51 11.25 -2.45
N TYR A 494 -13.86 12.48 -2.84
CA TYR A 494 -13.06 13.34 -3.73
C TYR A 494 -11.95 14.11 -3.03
N ILE A 495 -11.95 14.17 -1.69
CA ILE A 495 -10.86 14.80 -0.93
C ILE A 495 -9.57 14.00 -1.16
N SER A 496 -8.42 14.67 -1.24
CA SER A 496 -7.12 14.07 -1.59
C SER A 496 -6.72 12.89 -0.69
N SER A 497 -7.16 12.88 0.56
CA SER A 497 -6.94 11.79 1.51
C SER A 497 -7.92 10.62 1.36
N ALA A 498 -8.99 10.75 0.59
CA ALA A 498 -10.04 9.74 0.45
C ALA A 498 -9.93 8.94 -0.86
N ILE A 499 -10.86 8.02 -1.09
CA ILE A 499 -10.70 6.95 -2.07
C ILE A 499 -10.54 7.43 -3.52
N ARG A 500 -11.25 8.47 -3.98
CA ARG A 500 -11.08 9.01 -5.34
C ARG A 500 -9.92 10.00 -5.43
N GLY A 501 -9.37 10.50 -4.32
CA GLY A 501 -8.24 11.44 -4.31
C GLY A 501 -7.01 10.93 -5.06
N ASN A 502 -6.80 9.61 -5.07
CA ASN A 502 -5.69 8.93 -5.73
C ASN A 502 -5.94 8.56 -7.21
N LEU A 503 -7.11 8.87 -7.76
CA LEU A 503 -7.39 8.66 -9.18
C LEU A 503 -6.71 9.74 -10.03
N ALA A 504 -6.17 9.33 -11.18
CA ALA A 504 -5.77 10.22 -12.27
C ALA A 504 -6.19 9.60 -13.61
N ASN A 505 -6.27 10.42 -14.67
CA ASN A 505 -6.55 9.87 -16.00
C ASN A 505 -5.30 9.18 -16.53
N PHE A 506 -5.49 8.16 -17.36
CA PHE A 506 -4.35 7.53 -18.06
C PHE A 506 -3.59 8.52 -18.95
N LYS A 507 -4.24 9.57 -19.43
CA LYS A 507 -3.60 10.63 -20.21
C LYS A 507 -2.63 11.48 -19.38
N ASP A 508 -2.85 11.58 -18.06
CA ASP A 508 -2.06 12.44 -17.17
C ASP A 508 -0.69 11.79 -16.85
N ILE A 509 -0.59 10.46 -16.95
CA ILE A 509 0.65 9.71 -16.78
C ILE A 509 1.37 9.41 -18.09
N SER A 510 0.73 9.67 -19.24
CA SER A 510 1.39 9.54 -20.53
C SER A 510 2.57 10.51 -20.58
N PRO A 511 3.73 10.07 -21.09
CA PRO A 511 4.92 10.90 -21.07
C PRO A 511 4.71 12.06 -22.05
N LYS A 512 5.11 13.26 -21.64
CA LYS A 512 5.09 14.43 -22.52
C LYS A 512 6.34 14.48 -23.39
N GLU A 513 7.45 13.92 -22.90
CA GLU A 513 8.77 13.86 -23.54
C GLU A 513 8.90 12.64 -24.45
N VAL A 514 8.02 12.53 -25.44
CA VAL A 514 7.97 11.37 -26.34
C VAL A 514 9.28 11.23 -27.12
N SER A 515 9.93 12.36 -27.45
CA SER A 515 11.17 12.38 -28.24
C SER A 515 12.37 11.78 -27.47
N VAL A 516 12.50 12.09 -26.18
CA VAL A 516 13.52 11.51 -25.31
C VAL A 516 13.28 10.01 -25.12
N ILE A 517 12.03 9.59 -24.91
CA ILE A 517 11.71 8.17 -24.75
C ILE A 517 11.99 7.38 -26.04
N SER A 518 11.67 7.93 -27.22
CA SER A 518 12.03 7.28 -28.48
C SER A 518 13.55 7.17 -28.62
N LEU A 519 14.29 8.24 -28.33
CA LEU A 519 15.76 8.22 -28.38
C LEU A 519 16.36 7.13 -27.49
N LEU A 520 15.86 6.99 -26.26
CA LEU A 520 16.32 5.97 -25.32
C LEU A 520 15.92 4.55 -25.73
N ARG A 521 14.81 4.37 -26.43
CA ARG A 521 14.34 3.06 -26.90
C ARG A 521 15.01 2.61 -28.19
N ASP A 522 15.36 3.55 -29.05
CA ASP A 522 16.02 3.29 -30.32
C ASP A 522 17.52 3.03 -30.15
N ASP A 523 18.09 3.33 -28.98
CA ASP A 523 19.44 2.93 -28.62
C ASP A 523 19.54 1.39 -28.52
N LYS A 524 20.33 0.81 -29.42
CA LYS A 524 20.56 -0.64 -29.50
C LYS A 524 21.45 -1.15 -28.37
N GLU A 525 22.20 -0.29 -27.70
CA GLU A 525 23.11 -0.69 -26.63
C GLU A 525 22.37 -0.79 -25.29
N ILE A 526 22.49 -1.95 -24.65
CA ILE A 526 21.91 -2.20 -23.33
C ILE A 526 22.59 -1.31 -22.30
N SER A 527 21.87 -0.27 -21.88
CA SER A 527 22.35 0.75 -20.96
C SER A 527 21.24 1.23 -20.03
N ARG A 528 21.63 1.91 -18.94
CA ARG A 528 20.68 2.48 -17.96
C ARG A 528 20.65 3.99 -18.01
N ILE A 529 19.54 4.54 -17.52
CA ILE A 529 19.40 5.95 -17.18
C ILE A 529 19.67 6.19 -15.69
N LEU A 530 20.09 7.42 -15.37
CA LEU A 530 20.11 7.96 -14.01
C LEU A 530 19.23 9.22 -13.95
N PRO A 531 18.06 9.16 -13.29
CA PRO A 531 17.29 10.36 -12.95
C PRO A 531 17.96 11.09 -11.77
N PHE A 532 18.33 12.36 -11.95
CA PHE A 532 19.04 13.18 -10.97
C PHE A 532 18.29 14.50 -10.70
N GLY A 533 18.20 14.89 -9.43
CA GLY A 533 17.53 16.14 -9.03
C GLY A 533 16.26 15.91 -8.22
N GLU A 534 15.37 16.90 -8.20
CA GLU A 534 14.11 16.84 -7.47
C GLU A 534 13.08 16.00 -8.24
N PHE A 535 12.61 14.90 -7.65
CA PHE A 535 11.67 13.98 -8.29
C PHE A 535 10.32 14.58 -8.67
N SER A 536 9.90 15.66 -8.00
CA SER A 536 8.69 16.42 -8.34
C SER A 536 8.85 17.20 -9.65
N SER A 537 10.08 17.54 -10.01
CA SER A 537 10.46 18.34 -11.18
C SER A 537 10.91 17.47 -12.35
N LEU A 538 11.34 16.23 -12.09
CA LEU A 538 11.73 15.26 -13.10
C LEU A 538 10.52 14.73 -13.89
N PRO A 539 10.73 14.23 -15.13
CA PRO A 539 9.67 13.62 -15.90
C PRO A 539 9.11 12.40 -15.18
N SER A 540 7.79 12.27 -15.12
CA SER A 540 7.14 11.18 -14.39
C SER A 540 7.60 9.78 -14.84
N TRP A 541 7.86 9.59 -16.14
CA TRP A 541 8.35 8.33 -16.68
C TRP A 541 9.78 7.97 -16.21
N ALA A 542 10.58 8.95 -15.80
CA ALA A 542 11.92 8.74 -15.28
C ALA A 542 11.92 8.39 -13.78
N MET A 543 10.77 8.53 -13.10
CA MET A 543 10.63 8.15 -11.70
C MET A 543 10.89 6.64 -11.51
N PRO A 544 11.51 6.24 -10.37
CA PRO A 544 11.80 4.86 -10.05
C PRO A 544 10.59 3.95 -10.19
N SER A 545 10.82 2.77 -10.76
CA SER A 545 9.83 1.78 -11.19
C SER A 545 8.89 2.21 -12.30
N LEU A 546 8.44 3.47 -12.37
CA LEU A 546 7.53 3.92 -13.45
C LEU A 546 8.21 3.85 -14.82
N ASN A 547 9.53 4.03 -14.86
CA ASN A 547 10.39 3.75 -16.01
C ASN A 547 10.19 2.35 -16.62
N ALA A 548 9.87 1.35 -15.78
CA ALA A 548 9.65 -0.02 -16.23
C ALA A 548 8.38 -0.16 -17.09
N TYR A 549 7.36 0.66 -16.87
CA TYR A 549 6.18 0.72 -17.74
C TYR A 549 6.56 1.12 -19.18
N TYR A 550 7.62 1.94 -19.31
CA TYR A 550 8.17 2.38 -20.58
C TYR A 550 9.31 1.49 -21.10
N LYS A 551 9.64 0.39 -20.41
CA LYS A 551 10.75 -0.51 -20.72
C LYS A 551 12.12 0.18 -20.75
N ILE A 552 12.31 1.19 -19.92
CA ILE A 552 13.59 1.89 -19.76
C ILE A 552 14.26 1.34 -18.51
N GLU A 553 15.53 0.90 -18.59
CA GLU A 553 16.28 0.47 -17.41
C GLU A 553 16.80 1.67 -16.62
N SER A 554 16.56 1.70 -15.31
CA SER A 554 17.02 2.78 -14.42
C SER A 554 17.82 2.22 -13.25
N VAL A 555 18.81 2.99 -12.82
CA VAL A 555 19.51 2.75 -11.54
C VAL A 555 18.66 3.16 -10.33
N GLY A 556 17.64 4.00 -10.54
CA GLY A 556 16.75 4.45 -9.48
C GLY A 556 15.80 3.35 -9.00
N PHE A 557 15.37 3.42 -7.73
CA PHE A 557 14.46 2.42 -7.18
C PHE A 557 13.59 2.91 -6.01
N TYR A 558 12.36 2.37 -5.95
CA TYR A 558 11.42 2.52 -4.84
C TYR A 558 10.82 1.16 -4.45
N SER A 559 11.11 0.68 -3.24
CA SER A 559 10.43 -0.45 -2.59
C SER A 559 10.77 -0.48 -1.10
N PRO A 560 9.87 -1.02 -0.26
CA PRO A 560 10.19 -1.27 1.12
C PRO A 560 11.23 -2.37 1.36
N LEU A 561 11.52 -3.27 0.41
CA LEU A 561 12.50 -4.37 0.56
C LEU A 561 13.75 -4.14 -0.31
N LEU A 562 14.30 -2.95 -0.19
CA LEU A 562 15.51 -2.52 -0.90
C LEU A 562 16.73 -3.35 -0.46
N ASN A 563 17.43 -3.96 -1.43
CA ASN A 563 18.69 -4.65 -1.16
C ASN A 563 19.72 -3.72 -0.49
N ARG A 564 20.28 -4.17 0.63
CA ARG A 564 21.15 -3.37 1.51
C ARG A 564 22.45 -2.96 0.85
N ASP A 565 23.13 -3.89 0.17
CA ASP A 565 24.46 -3.64 -0.39
C ASP A 565 24.37 -2.58 -1.49
N TYR A 566 23.33 -2.65 -2.33
CA TYR A 566 23.04 -1.60 -3.30
C TYR A 566 22.67 -0.25 -2.66
N TYR A 567 21.85 -0.27 -1.60
CA TYR A 567 21.47 0.96 -0.88
C TYR A 567 22.70 1.71 -0.39
N LEU A 568 23.65 1.01 0.25
CA LEU A 568 24.85 1.61 0.80
C LEU A 568 25.69 2.31 -0.26
N VAL A 569 25.74 1.76 -1.47
CA VAL A 569 26.50 2.32 -2.59
C VAL A 569 25.75 3.48 -3.27
N ALA A 570 24.44 3.34 -3.48
CA ALA A 570 23.65 4.26 -4.32
C ALA A 570 22.90 5.36 -3.55
N GLN A 571 22.76 5.28 -2.22
CA GLN A 571 21.99 6.27 -1.44
C GLN A 571 22.49 7.71 -1.61
N ASP A 572 23.79 7.90 -1.79
CA ASP A 572 24.42 9.21 -1.97
C ASP A 572 24.22 9.82 -3.37
N LEU A 573 23.65 9.06 -4.31
CA LEU A 573 23.28 9.57 -5.63
C LEU A 573 21.86 10.16 -5.65
N GLY A 574 21.09 9.99 -4.56
CA GLY A 574 19.75 10.56 -4.44
C GLY A 574 18.72 9.84 -5.30
N ILE A 575 18.98 8.58 -5.68
CA ILE A 575 18.16 7.80 -6.62
C ILE A 575 17.38 6.66 -5.95
N VAL A 576 17.46 6.56 -4.62
CA VAL A 576 16.94 5.41 -3.87
C VAL A 576 15.96 5.87 -2.79
N ASP A 577 14.74 5.35 -2.83
CA ASP A 577 13.70 5.58 -1.83
C ASP A 577 13.33 4.28 -1.10
N ASP A 578 13.59 4.24 0.22
CA ASP A 578 13.32 3.12 1.12
C ASP A 578 11.93 3.21 1.82
N SER A 579 11.08 4.07 1.28
CA SER A 579 9.79 4.48 1.82
C SER A 579 9.84 5.39 3.06
N LEU A 580 11.02 5.93 3.41
CA LEU A 580 11.18 7.05 4.35
C LEU A 580 11.47 8.37 3.63
N GLY A 581 11.62 8.34 2.31
CA GLY A 581 11.94 9.47 1.45
C GLY A 581 13.40 9.49 1.03
N ILE A 582 13.68 10.29 0.02
CA ILE A 582 14.98 10.37 -0.64
C ILE A 582 15.85 11.42 0.06
N VAL A 583 17.15 11.14 0.14
CA VAL A 583 18.14 12.15 0.59
C VAL A 583 18.37 13.12 -0.57
N PRO A 584 18.10 14.43 -0.42
CA PRO A 584 18.46 15.39 -1.44
C PRO A 584 19.97 15.40 -1.66
N VAL A 585 20.40 15.36 -2.91
CA VAL A 585 21.82 15.28 -3.27
C VAL A 585 22.20 16.50 -4.09
N LYS A 586 23.32 17.13 -3.72
CA LYS A 586 23.89 18.25 -4.47
C LYS A 586 24.63 17.73 -5.70
N LYS A 587 24.68 18.51 -6.78
CA LYS A 587 25.36 18.15 -8.04
C LYS A 587 26.83 17.75 -7.85
N GLU A 588 27.52 18.32 -6.87
CA GLU A 588 28.92 18.01 -6.59
C GLU A 588 29.12 16.52 -6.22
N LYS A 589 28.17 15.93 -5.47
CA LYS A 589 28.23 14.50 -5.11
C LYS A 589 28.06 13.57 -6.31
N LEU A 590 27.29 13.99 -7.33
CA LEU A 590 27.17 13.23 -8.57
C LEU A 590 28.54 13.12 -9.26
N PHE A 591 29.27 14.23 -9.33
CA PHE A 591 30.57 14.29 -9.97
C PHE A 591 31.66 13.58 -9.15
N GLU A 592 31.62 13.68 -7.83
CA GLU A 592 32.48 12.91 -6.92
C GLU A 592 32.34 11.40 -7.15
N LYS A 593 31.11 10.94 -7.43
CA LYS A 593 30.79 9.53 -7.65
C LYS A 593 30.65 9.15 -9.13
N ILE A 594 31.23 9.92 -10.06
CA ILE A 594 31.02 9.70 -11.49
C ILE A 594 31.49 8.31 -11.95
N ASP A 595 32.57 7.78 -11.37
CA ASP A 595 33.08 6.45 -11.70
C ASP A 595 32.15 5.34 -11.24
N LEU A 596 31.50 5.51 -10.08
CA LEU A 596 30.42 4.62 -9.67
C LEU A 596 29.27 4.67 -10.68
N VAL A 597 28.87 5.86 -11.14
CA VAL A 597 27.82 6.01 -12.16
C VAL A 597 28.18 5.28 -13.47
N ARG A 598 29.45 5.36 -13.90
CA ARG A 598 29.96 4.58 -15.04
C ARG A 598 29.85 3.08 -14.81
N ASP A 599 30.23 2.60 -13.64
CA ASP A 599 30.15 1.20 -13.24
C ASP A 599 28.72 0.67 -13.13
N LEU A 600 27.75 1.54 -12.84
CA LEU A 600 26.33 1.19 -12.85
C LEU A 600 25.75 1.01 -14.28
N ASN A 601 26.60 1.11 -15.31
CA ASN A 601 26.22 1.06 -16.73
C ASN A 601 25.23 2.17 -17.10
N VAL A 602 25.39 3.35 -16.50
CA VAL A 602 24.62 4.53 -16.85
C VAL A 602 25.22 5.18 -18.09
N LYS A 603 24.43 5.25 -19.17
CA LYS A 603 24.80 5.96 -20.40
C LYS A 603 24.16 7.34 -20.45
N TYR A 604 22.97 7.49 -19.87
CA TYR A 604 22.19 8.72 -19.92
C TYR A 604 21.86 9.25 -18.52
N ILE A 605 22.03 10.55 -18.31
CA ILE A 605 21.61 11.25 -17.10
C ILE A 605 20.48 12.20 -17.46
N ILE A 606 19.37 12.11 -16.73
CA ILE A 606 18.23 13.02 -16.86
C ILE A 606 18.22 13.91 -15.63
N SER A 607 18.23 15.23 -15.82
CA SER A 607 18.36 16.20 -14.74
C SER A 607 17.29 17.27 -14.82
N ASP A 608 16.76 17.72 -13.69
CA ASP A 608 15.88 18.89 -13.59
C ASP A 608 16.66 20.22 -13.63
N MET A 609 17.99 20.14 -13.57
CA MET A 609 18.92 21.26 -13.54
C MET A 609 20.04 21.11 -14.59
N GLY A 610 20.66 22.23 -14.97
CA GLY A 610 21.86 22.23 -15.81
C GLY A 610 23.05 21.58 -15.10
N LEU A 611 23.75 20.66 -15.79
CA LEU A 611 24.94 19.96 -15.30
C LEU A 611 26.13 20.27 -16.21
N GLU A 612 26.95 21.23 -15.83
CA GLU A 612 28.18 21.59 -16.55
C GLU A 612 29.35 20.73 -16.05
N ASN A 613 29.81 19.78 -16.88
CA ASN A 613 30.95 18.92 -16.57
C ASN A 613 31.54 18.32 -17.86
N SER A 614 32.87 18.21 -17.94
CA SER A 614 33.56 17.64 -19.12
C SER A 614 33.26 16.16 -19.38
N ASN A 615 32.76 15.43 -18.38
CA ASN A 615 32.34 14.04 -18.53
C ASN A 615 30.92 13.89 -19.13
N LEU A 616 30.19 14.99 -19.29
CA LEU A 616 28.80 14.98 -19.76
C LEU A 616 28.68 15.72 -21.08
N GLU A 617 28.05 15.06 -22.05
CA GLU A 617 27.67 15.65 -23.31
C GLU A 617 26.18 15.98 -23.28
N PHE A 618 25.85 17.25 -23.41
CA PHE A 618 24.46 17.69 -23.50
C PHE A 618 23.84 17.23 -24.82
N LEU A 619 22.67 16.58 -24.75
CA LEU A 619 21.95 16.12 -25.93
C LEU A 619 20.74 17.00 -26.26
N THR A 620 19.85 17.20 -25.28
CA THR A 620 18.62 17.95 -25.49
C THR A 620 17.99 18.41 -24.17
N LYS A 621 17.06 19.36 -24.25
CA LYS A 621 16.22 19.81 -23.15
C LYS A 621 14.76 19.78 -23.58
N GLU A 622 13.92 19.05 -22.86
CA GLU A 622 12.49 18.92 -23.13
C GLU A 622 11.68 19.06 -21.84
N ASN A 623 10.63 19.88 -21.84
CA ASN A 623 9.75 20.12 -20.69
C ASN A 623 10.47 20.44 -19.37
N GLY A 624 11.54 21.23 -19.43
CA GLY A 624 12.32 21.63 -18.25
C GLY A 624 13.36 20.60 -17.80
N SER A 625 13.39 19.40 -18.38
CA SER A 625 14.37 18.35 -18.08
C SER A 625 15.49 18.32 -19.12
N PHE A 626 16.72 18.12 -18.66
CA PHE A 626 17.93 18.07 -19.46
C PHE A 626 18.38 16.61 -19.60
N LEU A 627 18.75 16.20 -20.81
CA LEU A 627 19.32 14.89 -21.11
C LEU A 627 20.80 15.03 -21.46
N TYR A 628 21.63 14.24 -20.77
CA TYR A 628 23.07 14.16 -21.01
C TYR A 628 23.48 12.73 -21.35
N ARG A 629 24.49 12.59 -22.20
CA ARG A 629 25.24 11.35 -22.40
C ARG A 629 26.50 11.38 -21.54
N LEU A 630 26.72 10.33 -20.75
CA LEU A 630 27.93 10.17 -19.94
C LEU A 630 29.07 9.62 -20.81
N THR A 631 30.26 10.22 -20.73
CA THR A 631 31.45 9.69 -21.41
C THR A 631 32.15 8.64 -20.54
N GLY A 632 32.69 7.60 -21.20
CA GLY A 632 33.44 6.52 -20.52
C GLY A 632 32.61 5.59 -19.64
N TYR A 633 31.29 5.51 -19.83
CA TYR A 633 30.44 4.53 -19.16
C TYR A 633 30.87 3.09 -19.45
N LYS A 634 30.65 2.18 -18.51
CA LYS A 634 30.98 0.76 -18.68
C LYS A 634 29.83 0.00 -19.32
N LYS A 635 30.17 -0.96 -20.18
CA LYS A 635 29.18 -1.81 -20.87
C LYS A 635 28.52 -2.78 -19.91
N ARG A 636 27.28 -3.22 -20.23
CA ARG A 636 26.52 -4.22 -19.47
C ARG A 636 27.29 -5.55 -19.32
N PHE A 637 28.00 -5.94 -20.37
CA PHE A 637 28.83 -7.14 -20.46
C PHE A 637 30.26 -6.71 -20.79
N GLU A 638 31.22 -7.18 -20.00
CA GLU A 638 32.62 -6.83 -20.16
C GLU A 638 33.48 -8.05 -19.87
N PHE A 639 34.54 -8.24 -20.66
CA PHE A 639 35.54 -9.27 -20.42
C PHE A 639 36.88 -8.62 -20.18
N ILE A 640 37.51 -8.96 -19.06
CA ILE A 640 38.84 -8.50 -18.68
C ILE A 640 39.81 -9.69 -18.87
N PRO A 641 40.64 -9.69 -19.92
CA PRO A 641 41.63 -10.73 -20.13
C PRO A 641 42.70 -10.72 -19.03
N SER A 642 43.21 -11.91 -18.68
CA SER A 642 44.28 -12.06 -17.69
C SER A 642 45.65 -11.59 -18.20
N CYS A 643 45.83 -11.56 -19.52
CA CYS A 643 47.05 -11.08 -20.17
C CYS A 643 46.76 -9.73 -20.84
N GLY A 644 47.55 -8.70 -20.50
CA GLY A 644 47.42 -7.37 -21.10
C GLY A 644 47.60 -7.41 -22.62
N GLY A 645 46.70 -6.76 -23.35
CA GLY A 645 46.73 -6.67 -24.82
C GLY A 645 45.87 -7.69 -25.57
N SER A 646 45.44 -8.77 -24.92
CA SER A 646 44.49 -9.73 -25.49
C SER A 646 43.11 -9.07 -25.70
N LYS A 647 42.50 -9.26 -26.87
CA LYS A 647 41.14 -8.79 -27.15
C LYS A 647 40.15 -9.91 -26.92
N ALA A 648 38.95 -9.54 -26.50
CA ALA A 648 37.84 -10.46 -26.37
C ALA A 648 36.65 -9.96 -27.19
N GLU A 649 36.03 -10.87 -27.94
CA GLU A 649 34.78 -10.63 -28.64
C GLU A 649 33.63 -11.22 -27.82
N ILE A 650 32.55 -10.45 -27.67
CA ILE A 650 31.34 -10.87 -26.95
C ILE A 650 30.17 -10.80 -27.93
N GLU A 651 29.52 -11.93 -28.17
CA GLU A 651 28.32 -12.02 -29.00
C GLU A 651 27.11 -12.42 -28.14
N VAL A 652 26.22 -11.48 -27.88
CA VAL A 652 25.01 -11.73 -27.08
C VAL A 652 23.95 -12.42 -27.94
N LYS A 653 23.59 -13.66 -27.59
CA LYS A 653 22.57 -14.45 -28.28
C LYS A 653 21.17 -14.15 -27.75
N MET A 654 21.05 -14.02 -26.43
CA MET A 654 19.79 -13.73 -25.76
C MET A 654 20.04 -12.96 -24.47
N TYR A 655 19.24 -11.93 -24.22
CA TYR A 655 19.18 -11.26 -22.93
C TYR A 655 17.75 -10.85 -22.63
N VAL A 656 17.19 -11.45 -21.59
CA VAL A 656 15.86 -11.14 -21.04
C VAL A 656 15.96 -11.07 -19.52
N PRO A 657 14.98 -10.47 -18.81
CA PRO A 657 15.05 -10.38 -17.36
C PRO A 657 15.25 -11.75 -16.70
N GLY A 658 16.40 -11.93 -16.03
CA GLY A 658 16.75 -13.17 -15.34
C GLY A 658 17.47 -14.23 -16.19
N GLU A 659 17.67 -14.01 -17.50
CA GLU A 659 18.38 -14.97 -18.37
C GLU A 659 19.32 -14.26 -19.36
N LEU A 660 20.53 -14.77 -19.50
CA LEU A 660 21.55 -14.29 -20.43
C LEU A 660 22.22 -15.49 -21.09
N SER A 661 22.35 -15.46 -22.41
CA SER A 661 23.13 -16.41 -23.19
C SER A 661 24.01 -15.66 -24.18
N LEU A 662 25.31 -15.93 -24.17
CA LEU A 662 26.28 -15.26 -25.04
C LEU A 662 27.48 -16.14 -25.35
N MET A 663 28.22 -15.77 -26.40
CA MET A 663 29.51 -16.35 -26.74
C MET A 663 30.62 -15.36 -26.37
N VAL A 664 31.69 -15.86 -25.75
CA VAL A 664 32.93 -15.11 -25.54
C VAL A 664 34.05 -15.79 -26.30
N ARG A 665 34.81 -15.03 -27.08
CA ARG A 665 36.02 -15.48 -27.75
C ARG A 665 37.20 -14.66 -27.25
N SER A 666 38.19 -15.29 -26.63
CA SER A 666 39.41 -14.61 -26.20
C SER A 666 40.63 -15.54 -26.29
N GLU A 667 41.78 -14.99 -26.65
CA GLU A 667 43.05 -15.75 -26.71
C GLU A 667 43.62 -16.08 -25.33
N SER A 668 43.15 -15.41 -24.28
CA SER A 668 43.58 -15.66 -22.91
C SER A 668 42.38 -15.91 -22.01
N SER A 669 42.61 -16.60 -20.88
CA SER A 669 41.62 -16.62 -19.81
C SER A 669 41.30 -15.22 -19.31
N GLY A 670 40.20 -15.06 -18.59
CA GLY A 670 39.84 -13.75 -18.06
C GLY A 670 38.67 -13.80 -17.10
N ILE A 671 38.21 -12.62 -16.74
CA ILE A 671 37.03 -12.42 -15.91
C ILE A 671 35.94 -11.83 -16.80
N PHE A 672 34.83 -12.55 -16.92
CA PHE A 672 33.61 -11.99 -17.49
C PHE A 672 32.81 -11.31 -16.39
N ILE A 673 32.42 -10.06 -16.62
CA ILE A 673 31.63 -9.22 -15.72
C ILE A 673 30.25 -9.02 -16.33
N PHE A 674 29.24 -9.35 -15.54
CA PHE A 674 27.84 -9.08 -15.83
C PHE A 674 27.36 -7.99 -14.87
N ARG A 675 27.11 -6.78 -15.39
CA ARG A 675 26.66 -5.62 -14.60
C ARG A 675 25.18 -5.67 -14.24
N GLU A 676 24.75 -6.84 -13.80
CA GLU A 676 23.46 -7.12 -13.19
C GLU A 676 23.72 -7.48 -11.72
N LYS A 677 22.86 -7.04 -10.83
CA LYS A 677 23.08 -7.16 -9.40
C LYS A 677 23.13 -8.64 -8.99
N TYR A 678 24.16 -9.00 -8.25
CA TYR A 678 24.30 -10.30 -7.62
C TYR A 678 23.16 -10.52 -6.60
N TYR A 679 22.55 -11.69 -6.65
CA TYR A 679 21.56 -12.14 -5.69
C TYR A 679 21.57 -13.67 -5.60
N PRO A 680 21.34 -14.27 -4.43
CA PRO A 680 21.25 -15.74 -4.31
C PRO A 680 20.17 -16.31 -5.24
N GLY A 681 20.51 -17.40 -5.95
CA GLY A 681 19.64 -18.02 -6.94
C GLY A 681 20.08 -17.80 -8.39
N TRP A 682 21.03 -16.90 -8.65
CA TRP A 682 21.75 -16.88 -9.93
C TRP A 682 22.65 -18.10 -10.09
N GLN A 683 22.61 -18.71 -11.28
CA GLN A 683 23.47 -19.80 -11.70
C GLN A 683 24.15 -19.41 -13.00
N ALA A 684 25.41 -19.80 -13.16
CA ALA A 684 26.17 -19.58 -14.38
C ALA A 684 26.76 -20.90 -14.88
N THR A 685 26.77 -21.10 -16.19
CA THR A 685 27.43 -22.24 -16.82
C THR A 685 28.35 -21.78 -17.94
N ILE A 686 29.47 -22.48 -18.10
CA ILE A 686 30.37 -22.38 -19.26
C ILE A 686 30.32 -23.71 -19.99
N ASP A 687 29.90 -23.69 -21.26
CA ASP A 687 29.69 -24.88 -22.09
C ASP A 687 28.86 -25.97 -21.38
N GLY A 688 27.81 -25.54 -20.66
CA GLY A 688 26.91 -26.40 -19.90
C GLY A 688 27.43 -26.88 -18.52
N LYS A 689 28.67 -26.57 -18.15
CA LYS A 689 29.23 -26.90 -16.83
C LYS A 689 29.02 -25.74 -15.85
N VAL A 690 28.46 -26.02 -14.68
CA VAL A 690 28.22 -25.01 -13.63
C VAL A 690 29.54 -24.43 -13.13
N VAL A 691 29.60 -23.10 -13.04
CA VAL A 691 30.75 -22.35 -12.52
C VAL A 691 30.32 -21.44 -11.36
N GLU A 692 31.28 -21.15 -10.48
CA GLU A 692 31.05 -20.27 -9.33
C GLU A 692 30.92 -18.79 -9.78
N ILE A 693 29.80 -18.16 -9.41
CA ILE A 693 29.61 -16.71 -9.56
C ILE A 693 30.27 -15.99 -8.38
N LYS A 694 31.14 -15.02 -8.68
CA LYS A 694 31.77 -14.14 -7.69
C LYS A 694 31.20 -12.74 -7.76
N ARG A 695 31.16 -12.05 -6.62
CA ARG A 695 30.80 -10.63 -6.58
C ARG A 695 31.89 -9.77 -7.23
N PHE A 696 31.47 -8.76 -7.98
CA PHE A 696 32.32 -7.75 -8.59
C PHE A 696 31.88 -6.37 -8.10
N ASN A 697 32.81 -5.57 -7.54
CA ASN A 697 32.53 -4.28 -6.90
C ASN A 697 31.34 -4.33 -5.93
N ASP A 698 31.26 -5.41 -5.14
CA ASP A 698 30.23 -5.73 -4.13
C ASP A 698 28.77 -5.86 -4.61
N ILE A 699 28.44 -5.35 -5.80
CA ILE A 699 27.08 -5.30 -6.36
C ILE A 699 26.88 -6.31 -7.47
N PHE A 700 27.85 -6.44 -8.38
CA PHE A 700 27.67 -7.15 -9.64
C PHE A 700 28.20 -8.58 -9.58
N GLN A 701 28.00 -9.32 -10.66
CA GLN A 701 28.40 -10.72 -10.78
C GLN A 701 29.51 -10.88 -11.81
N SER A 702 30.40 -11.83 -11.55
CA SER A 702 31.51 -12.18 -12.44
C SER A 702 31.80 -13.67 -12.39
N ILE A 703 32.39 -14.20 -13.46
CA ILE A 703 32.88 -15.58 -13.54
C ILE A 703 34.27 -15.60 -14.17
N LYS A 704 35.06 -16.60 -13.81
CA LYS A 704 36.32 -16.88 -14.50
C LYS A 704 36.03 -17.68 -15.77
N VAL A 705 36.57 -17.23 -16.89
CA VAL A 705 36.34 -17.84 -18.20
C VAL A 705 37.69 -18.26 -18.78
N PRO A 706 37.84 -19.52 -19.25
CA PRO A 706 39.08 -19.98 -19.87
C PRO A 706 39.30 -19.34 -21.24
N ALA A 707 40.50 -19.49 -21.78
CA ALA A 707 40.81 -19.07 -23.15
C ALA A 707 40.01 -19.91 -24.18
N GLY A 708 39.81 -19.33 -25.36
CA GLY A 708 39.09 -19.94 -26.48
C GLY A 708 37.69 -19.36 -26.68
N GLU A 709 36.88 -20.09 -27.43
CA GLU A 709 35.46 -19.80 -27.65
C GLU A 709 34.64 -20.55 -26.61
N GLN A 710 33.86 -19.81 -25.82
CA GLN A 710 33.12 -20.31 -24.68
C GLN A 710 31.68 -19.82 -24.74
N LYS A 711 30.72 -20.73 -24.58
CA LYS A 711 29.32 -20.35 -24.38
C LYS A 711 29.08 -20.10 -22.90
N ILE A 712 28.56 -18.90 -22.58
CA ILE A 712 28.24 -18.49 -21.22
C ILE A 712 26.73 -18.32 -21.10
N ASP A 713 26.14 -19.01 -20.13
CA ASP A 713 24.72 -18.88 -19.78
C ASP A 713 24.59 -18.45 -18.32
N PHE A 714 23.82 -17.39 -18.03
CA PHE A 714 23.36 -17.03 -16.68
C PHE A 714 21.85 -17.21 -16.59
N ARG A 715 21.38 -17.78 -15.48
CA ARG A 715 19.96 -17.97 -15.20
C ARG A 715 19.64 -17.70 -13.75
N PHE A 716 18.59 -16.91 -13.51
CA PHE A 716 18.04 -16.71 -12.19
C PHE A 716 16.97 -17.77 -11.88
N GLN A 717 17.29 -18.70 -11.00
CA GLN A 717 16.40 -19.78 -10.58
C GLN A 717 16.35 -19.88 -9.05
N PRO A 718 15.29 -19.34 -8.42
CA PRO A 718 15.12 -19.43 -6.97
C PRO A 718 15.04 -20.88 -6.50
N VAL A 719 15.81 -21.21 -5.47
CA VAL A 719 15.92 -22.56 -4.92
C VAL A 719 14.56 -23.00 -4.34
N ASN A 720 14.16 -24.25 -4.58
CA ASN A 720 12.92 -24.86 -4.06
C ASN A 720 11.58 -24.25 -4.52
N LEU A 721 11.58 -23.27 -5.43
CA LEU A 721 10.34 -22.61 -5.89
C LEU A 721 9.28 -23.62 -6.37
N ASN A 722 9.69 -24.55 -7.25
CA ASN A 722 8.77 -25.54 -7.82
C ASN A 722 8.18 -26.47 -6.77
N LEU A 723 8.98 -26.89 -5.78
CA LEU A 723 8.53 -27.75 -4.69
C LEU A 723 7.48 -27.03 -3.82
N PHE A 724 7.78 -25.80 -3.40
CA PHE A 724 6.84 -25.02 -2.59
C PHE A 724 5.54 -24.74 -3.35
N MET A 725 5.64 -24.40 -4.65
CA MET A 725 4.48 -24.20 -5.51
C MET A 725 3.59 -25.44 -5.58
N LEU A 726 4.18 -26.62 -5.76
CA LEU A 726 3.45 -27.89 -5.81
C LEU A 726 2.74 -28.18 -4.48
N VAL A 727 3.46 -28.09 -3.36
CA VAL A 727 2.90 -28.34 -2.02
C VAL A 727 1.76 -27.37 -1.70
N SER A 728 1.97 -26.07 -1.93
CA SER A 728 0.94 -25.04 -1.72
C SER A 728 -0.31 -25.32 -2.56
N GLY A 729 -0.14 -25.66 -3.84
CA GLY A 729 -1.24 -25.98 -4.76
C GLY A 729 -2.07 -27.18 -4.30
N LEU A 730 -1.41 -28.27 -3.92
CA LEU A 730 -2.09 -29.49 -3.42
C LEU A 730 -2.87 -29.21 -2.13
N VAL A 731 -2.27 -28.49 -1.18
CA VAL A 731 -2.93 -28.11 0.08
C VAL A 731 -4.12 -27.20 -0.19
N PHE A 732 -3.98 -26.22 -1.08
CA PHE A 732 -5.07 -25.30 -1.45
C PHE A 732 -6.28 -26.08 -2.01
N ILE A 733 -6.06 -26.96 -2.98
CA ILE A 733 -7.11 -27.77 -3.60
C ILE A 733 -7.77 -28.68 -2.57
N PHE A 734 -6.98 -29.38 -1.76
CA PHE A 734 -7.49 -30.28 -0.72
C PHE A 734 -8.34 -29.53 0.30
N CYS A 735 -7.83 -28.43 0.85
CA CYS A 735 -8.52 -27.66 1.89
C CYS A 735 -9.81 -27.03 1.36
N LEU A 736 -9.81 -26.56 0.11
CA LEU A 736 -11.01 -26.02 -0.54
C LEU A 736 -12.06 -27.11 -0.74
N TRP A 737 -11.68 -28.26 -1.31
CA TRP A 737 -12.58 -29.39 -1.51
C TRP A 737 -13.14 -29.94 -0.19
N PHE A 738 -12.27 -30.20 0.79
CA PHE A 738 -12.64 -30.72 2.09
C PHE A 738 -13.52 -29.73 2.86
N GLY A 739 -13.13 -28.45 2.86
CA GLY A 739 -13.88 -27.36 3.49
C GLY A 739 -15.31 -27.28 2.96
N LEU A 740 -15.48 -27.21 1.63
CA LEU A 740 -16.79 -27.15 0.99
C LEU A 740 -17.63 -28.41 1.26
N ARG A 741 -17.03 -29.60 1.20
CA ARG A 741 -17.75 -30.87 1.43
C ARG A 741 -18.21 -31.00 2.87
N ARG A 742 -17.40 -30.59 3.85
CA ARG A 742 -17.72 -30.68 5.28
C ARG A 742 -18.52 -29.49 5.82
N CYS A 743 -18.79 -28.47 5.01
CA CYS A 743 -19.72 -27.39 5.33
C CYS A 743 -21.18 -27.73 5.03
N LYS A 744 -21.44 -28.63 4.06
CA LYS A 744 -22.76 -29.21 3.81
C LYS A 744 -23.22 -29.97 5.03
#